data_AF-A0A0E3YVV8-F1
#
_entry.id   AF-A0A0E3YVV8-F1
#
_cell.length_a   1.000
_cell.length_b   1.000
_cell.length_c   1.000
_cell.angle_alpha   90.00
_cell.angle_beta   90.00
_cell.angle_gamma   90.00
#
_symmetry.space_group_name_H-M   'P 1'
#
loop_
_entity.id
_entity.type
_entity.pdbx_description
1 polymer ?
#
loop_
_entity_poly.entity_id
_entity_poly.type
_entity_poly.pdbx_seq_one_letter_code
_entity_poly.pdbx_strand_id
1 'polypeptide(L)'
;MKPEQGMQWVFASETRVTGGTHWTGPLPRPARTGPDYRDLAVYAVAESPAASDPKTRYKIADFEMKALYWKTWVAYRGTRSAPLEATAPAAAVIPLDHVIDLTPRMAPDGTLDWEPPPGDWTILRLGHASNGSEVGPALRDQRGLETDKLSRPATLLHFETFVKTLRDTIPLELRSALVGTHIDSWEGGGQNWTSDMRKEFKKRRGYDPLPYLPILTNRVLGDLQTTERFLWDLRQTVSELMVENYVSEFHRLARREGLRFTFESYTTSGNDLDAANHADEPIAEFWTPTGQGADFYPTAKSMSSAAHLNGRAIVGAEAFTSAAKEKWLWHPAMLKTIGDDAFTQGINRFIFHRYAAQRFTDRAPGLQMGPWGLHYERTNTWWDWSGPWHAYLSRCQFLLRQGESVADVLRLQSEEPLLRFQVRPLVGYDYDACGPETFRQLTFSKGRLALPSGRAYRLLVLDHTGTMTVPMLTHIRDLVRSGAAIVGPRPLTTPGLTDFPQADVELRALADELWGADPVETERIVGQGRVFSGITPEAALARLNVAPDFAPAATSRLRWIHRRLPDADLYFIANPEDRPVNTTARFRITGRAPEFWQPETGRITRAALFAPLTGSTELSLQVGARESVFVVFPTHAPILNPVRSLARDGRQLLEKPDPGVSATITKASYGVPGDPSRIRDVREKVKSLIDADPEGFVVGRLAEGDDPAWGVVKTLALEYTISGQPFTAIGTDPERIKFSRPVLPPAETTQLKYDADGRLVLGASEPGDYEARNASGRAIKWKVAPLPAPQTVAGPWKVNFPAGSGAPPFITLDALTSLSTRLEEGVRHFSGIATYQKTLAIDDVRFAQGRRLALDLGEVQVMARVTLNGHDLGILWRPPYVVDVTDAARPGENALTVAIVNLWPNRLIGDENLPEDSDRNGNGTLKSWPEWLLAGQPSPAGRFTFSSWRLWKKTDLLPPSGLLGPLVLRSSVRLTAP
;
A
#
# COMPACT_ATOMS: atom_id res chain seq x y z
N MET A 1 -11.43 2.24 -32.36
CA MET A 1 -10.31 1.45 -32.89
C MET A 1 -10.85 0.38 -33.83
N LYS A 2 -10.22 0.13 -34.98
CA LYS A 2 -10.52 -1.05 -35.81
C LYS A 2 -9.89 -2.31 -35.20
N PRO A 3 -10.39 -3.53 -35.47
CA PRO A 3 -9.83 -4.76 -34.92
C PRO A 3 -8.31 -4.93 -35.12
N GLU A 4 -7.80 -4.61 -36.31
CA GLU A 4 -6.37 -4.68 -36.64
C GLU A 4 -5.49 -3.65 -35.90
N GLN A 5 -6.11 -2.67 -35.24
CA GLN A 5 -5.45 -1.65 -34.42
C GLN A 5 -5.63 -1.93 -32.92
N GLY A 6 -6.34 -3.00 -32.55
CA GLY A 6 -6.53 -3.43 -31.18
C GLY A 6 -5.51 -4.48 -30.75
N MET A 7 -5.47 -4.81 -29.45
CA MET A 7 -4.60 -5.86 -28.92
C MET A 7 -4.79 -7.19 -29.67
N GLN A 8 -3.70 -7.83 -30.09
CA GLN A 8 -3.74 -9.05 -30.89
C GLN A 8 -3.27 -10.29 -30.12
N TRP A 9 -3.84 -11.44 -30.47
CA TRP A 9 -3.36 -12.75 -30.07
C TRP A 9 -3.00 -13.61 -31.27
N VAL A 10 -2.02 -14.49 -31.08
CA VAL A 10 -1.84 -15.66 -31.93
C VAL A 10 -2.93 -16.67 -31.60
N PHE A 11 -3.63 -17.17 -32.62
CA PHE A 11 -4.61 -18.23 -32.55
C PHE A 11 -4.15 -19.41 -33.40
N ALA A 12 -4.57 -20.62 -33.02
CA ALA A 12 -4.29 -21.84 -33.76
C ALA A 12 -5.55 -22.67 -33.96
N SER A 13 -5.64 -23.34 -35.10
CA SER A 13 -6.52 -24.49 -35.32
C SER A 13 -5.67 -25.74 -35.51
N GLU A 14 -6.26 -26.89 -35.20
CA GLU A 14 -5.58 -28.18 -35.27
C GLU A 14 -6.32 -29.11 -36.23
N THR A 15 -5.58 -29.79 -37.11
CA THR A 15 -6.10 -30.83 -38.01
C THR A 15 -5.23 -32.06 -37.88
N ARG A 16 -5.82 -33.21 -37.52
CA ARG A 16 -5.08 -34.46 -37.38
C ARG A 16 -5.01 -35.20 -38.70
N VAL A 17 -3.83 -35.71 -39.04
CA VAL A 17 -3.60 -36.52 -40.24
C VAL A 17 -2.72 -37.71 -39.89
N THR A 18 -2.98 -38.84 -40.55
CA THR A 18 -2.16 -40.04 -40.44
C THR A 18 -1.20 -40.07 -41.62
N GLY A 19 0.06 -40.33 -41.32
CA GLY A 19 1.16 -40.41 -42.26
C GLY A 19 1.10 -41.59 -43.21
N GLY A 20 1.81 -41.48 -44.34
CA GLY A 20 1.88 -42.52 -45.36
C GLY A 20 0.72 -42.52 -46.36
N THR A 21 -0.19 -41.54 -46.28
CA THR A 21 -1.24 -41.29 -47.27
C THR A 21 -1.21 -39.84 -47.71
N HIS A 22 -1.37 -39.59 -49.00
CA HIS A 22 -1.52 -38.23 -49.55
C HIS A 22 -2.74 -37.56 -48.93
N TRP A 23 -2.55 -36.35 -48.40
CA TRP A 23 -3.60 -35.56 -47.77
C TRP A 23 -3.77 -34.24 -48.51
N THR A 24 -5.00 -33.95 -48.90
CA THR A 24 -5.39 -32.67 -49.51
C THR A 24 -6.71 -32.20 -48.92
N GLY A 25 -6.78 -30.93 -48.52
CA GLY A 25 -8.01 -30.39 -47.95
C GLY A 25 -7.86 -28.99 -47.33
N PRO A 26 -9.00 -28.32 -47.05
CA PRO A 26 -8.99 -27.02 -46.41
C PRO A 26 -8.57 -27.15 -44.94
N LEU A 27 -7.58 -26.38 -44.52
CA LEU A 27 -7.26 -26.21 -43.10
C LEU A 27 -8.25 -25.21 -42.48
N PRO A 28 -8.96 -25.55 -41.41
CA PRO A 28 -9.89 -24.64 -40.76
C PRO A 28 -9.15 -23.42 -40.21
N ARG A 29 -9.76 -22.24 -40.25
CA ARG A 29 -9.25 -21.10 -39.45
C ARG A 29 -9.50 -21.36 -37.96
N PRO A 30 -8.70 -20.79 -37.04
CA PRO A 30 -8.96 -20.88 -35.62
C PRO A 30 -10.39 -20.40 -35.27
N ALA A 31 -11.05 -21.12 -34.37
CA ALA A 31 -12.37 -20.71 -33.90
C ALA A 31 -12.26 -19.37 -33.15
N ARG A 32 -13.33 -18.55 -33.21
CA ARG A 32 -13.43 -17.23 -32.55
C ARG A 32 -12.58 -16.10 -33.15
N THR A 33 -12.03 -16.27 -34.35
CA THR A 33 -11.37 -15.19 -35.09
C THR A 33 -12.33 -14.51 -36.07
N GLY A 34 -12.22 -13.19 -36.22
CA GLY A 34 -13.02 -12.39 -37.15
C GLY A 34 -12.41 -12.24 -38.55
N PRO A 35 -12.95 -11.32 -39.38
CA PRO A 35 -12.39 -10.99 -40.71
C PRO A 35 -11.00 -10.35 -40.66
N ASP A 36 -10.56 -9.92 -39.48
CA ASP A 36 -9.24 -9.38 -39.18
C ASP A 36 -8.15 -10.46 -39.04
N TYR A 37 -8.52 -11.74 -39.03
CA TYR A 37 -7.56 -12.84 -38.99
C TYR A 37 -6.54 -12.80 -40.14
N ARG A 38 -5.26 -12.99 -39.81
CA ARG A 38 -4.15 -13.12 -40.78
C ARG A 38 -3.33 -14.36 -40.47
N ASP A 39 -3.07 -15.16 -41.49
CA ASP A 39 -2.20 -16.34 -41.38
C ASP A 39 -0.76 -15.94 -41.05
N LEU A 40 -0.11 -16.71 -40.18
CA LEU A 40 1.30 -16.55 -39.78
C LEU A 40 2.15 -17.71 -40.28
N ALA A 41 1.74 -18.94 -39.96
CA ALA A 41 2.48 -20.15 -40.29
C ALA A 41 1.57 -21.39 -40.25
N VAL A 42 1.96 -22.43 -40.99
CA VAL A 42 1.37 -23.77 -40.90
C VAL A 42 2.48 -24.75 -40.55
N TYR A 43 2.31 -25.50 -39.46
CA TYR A 43 3.28 -26.52 -39.04
C TYR A 43 2.61 -27.88 -38.94
N ALA A 44 3.32 -28.95 -39.28
CA ALA A 44 2.96 -30.28 -38.81
C ALA A 44 3.90 -30.70 -37.67
N VAL A 45 3.32 -31.18 -36.57
CA VAL A 45 4.05 -31.71 -35.42
C VAL A 45 3.74 -33.20 -35.25
N ALA A 46 4.79 -34.02 -35.14
CA ALA A 46 4.64 -35.44 -34.84
C ALA A 46 4.43 -35.62 -33.33
N GLU A 47 3.27 -36.16 -32.93
CA GLU A 47 2.92 -36.32 -31.52
C GLU A 47 2.03 -37.53 -31.30
N SER A 48 2.15 -38.15 -30.12
CA SER A 48 1.29 -39.28 -29.76
C SER A 48 -0.18 -38.85 -29.60
N PRO A 49 -1.16 -39.76 -29.72
CA PRO A 49 -2.56 -39.45 -29.48
C PRO A 49 -2.81 -38.76 -28.12
N ALA A 50 -2.12 -39.17 -27.06
CA ALA A 50 -2.22 -38.56 -25.73
C ALA A 50 -1.57 -37.15 -25.67
N ALA A 51 -0.47 -36.94 -26.39
CA ALA A 51 0.15 -35.60 -26.48
C ALA A 51 -0.67 -34.64 -27.35
N SER A 52 -1.43 -35.17 -28.31
CA SER A 52 -2.29 -34.41 -29.24
C SER A 52 -3.67 -34.04 -28.71
N ASP A 53 -4.13 -34.65 -27.60
CA ASP A 53 -5.45 -34.37 -27.03
C ASP A 53 -5.34 -33.30 -25.92
N PRO A 54 -5.98 -32.11 -26.09
CA PRO A 54 -5.95 -31.04 -25.10
C PRO A 54 -6.39 -31.44 -23.68
N LYS A 55 -7.18 -32.52 -23.54
CA LYS A 55 -7.62 -33.02 -22.24
C LYS A 55 -6.57 -33.85 -21.51
N THR A 56 -5.70 -34.53 -22.25
CA THR A 56 -4.72 -35.49 -21.71
C THR A 56 -3.28 -35.03 -21.87
N ARG A 57 -3.01 -34.02 -22.71
CA ARG A 57 -1.68 -33.45 -22.89
C ARG A 57 -1.14 -32.85 -21.60
N TYR A 58 0.19 -32.94 -21.43
CA TYR A 58 0.90 -32.21 -20.39
C TYR A 58 0.65 -30.71 -20.52
N LYS A 59 0.41 -30.04 -19.38
CA LYS A 59 0.16 -28.60 -19.32
C LYS A 59 1.35 -27.91 -18.67
N ILE A 60 1.94 -26.96 -19.37
CA ILE A 60 2.96 -26.08 -18.81
C ILE A 60 2.31 -25.27 -17.67
N ALA A 61 2.97 -25.21 -16.52
CA ALA A 61 2.46 -24.47 -15.37
C ALA A 61 2.33 -22.98 -15.71
N ASP A 62 1.19 -22.37 -15.34
CA ASP A 62 0.85 -20.97 -15.61
C ASP A 62 0.93 -20.56 -17.10
N PHE A 63 0.73 -21.51 -18.01
CA PHE A 63 0.89 -21.30 -19.46
C PHE A 63 0.14 -20.07 -19.99
N GLU A 64 -1.12 -19.87 -19.61
CA GLU A 64 -1.91 -18.72 -20.07
C GLU A 64 -1.25 -17.39 -19.70
N MET A 65 -0.61 -17.29 -18.54
CA MET A 65 0.15 -16.11 -18.13
C MET A 65 1.49 -16.03 -18.86
N LYS A 66 2.18 -17.16 -19.04
CA LYS A 66 3.49 -17.19 -19.74
C LYS A 66 3.37 -16.85 -21.22
N ALA A 67 2.25 -17.20 -21.85
CA ALA A 67 1.95 -16.99 -23.26
C ALA A 67 1.05 -15.76 -23.53
N LEU A 68 0.71 -15.01 -22.47
CA LEU A 68 -0.05 -13.75 -22.52
C LEU A 68 -1.52 -13.86 -22.98
N TYR A 69 -2.17 -14.97 -22.66
CA TYR A 69 -3.56 -15.32 -22.99
C TYR A 69 -4.57 -15.03 -21.86
N TRP A 70 -4.46 -13.90 -21.17
CA TRP A 70 -5.44 -13.50 -20.14
C TRP A 70 -6.28 -12.30 -20.58
N LYS A 71 -7.52 -12.21 -20.08
CA LYS A 71 -8.50 -11.22 -20.54
C LYS A 71 -8.66 -9.98 -19.67
N THR A 72 -8.22 -10.04 -18.42
CA THR A 72 -8.46 -8.98 -17.43
C THR A 72 -7.18 -8.70 -16.63
N TRP A 73 -7.26 -8.67 -15.30
CA TRP A 73 -6.10 -8.45 -14.43
C TRP A 73 -5.16 -9.67 -14.39
N VAL A 74 -3.92 -9.41 -13.97
CA VAL A 74 -2.96 -10.44 -13.54
C VAL A 74 -2.84 -10.34 -12.02
N ALA A 75 -2.64 -11.48 -11.33
CA ALA A 75 -2.31 -11.45 -9.92
C ALA A 75 -1.08 -10.56 -9.68
N TYR A 76 -1.11 -9.71 -8.64
CA TYR A 76 -0.06 -8.71 -8.41
C TYR A 76 1.35 -9.31 -8.35
N ARG A 77 1.51 -10.56 -7.89
CA ARG A 77 2.83 -11.22 -7.81
C ARG A 77 3.46 -11.53 -9.18
N GLY A 78 2.69 -11.48 -10.26
CA GLY A 78 3.16 -11.81 -11.59
C GLY A 78 3.24 -13.32 -11.86
N THR A 79 3.98 -13.68 -12.91
CA THR A 79 4.33 -15.07 -13.25
C THR A 79 5.86 -15.23 -13.28
N ARG A 80 6.33 -16.48 -13.33
CA ARG A 80 7.75 -16.82 -13.39
C ARG A 80 7.97 -18.03 -14.29
N SER A 81 9.12 -18.08 -14.94
CA SER A 81 9.57 -19.26 -15.68
C SER A 81 9.67 -20.48 -14.75
N ALA A 82 9.59 -21.69 -15.32
CA ALA A 82 9.76 -22.91 -14.54
C ALA A 82 11.15 -22.95 -13.85
N PRO A 83 11.27 -23.57 -12.66
CA PRO A 83 12.57 -23.86 -12.05
C PRO A 83 13.48 -24.64 -13.01
N LEU A 84 14.79 -24.48 -12.87
CA LEU A 84 15.79 -25.06 -13.80
C LEU A 84 15.79 -26.59 -13.78
N GLU A 85 15.45 -27.18 -12.64
CA GLU A 85 15.33 -28.62 -12.43
C GLU A 85 14.02 -29.21 -12.95
N ALA A 86 13.05 -28.37 -13.32
CA ALA A 86 11.77 -28.83 -13.81
C ALA A 86 11.92 -29.48 -15.20
N THR A 87 11.28 -30.65 -15.37
CA THR A 87 11.23 -31.38 -16.63
C THR A 87 9.79 -31.74 -16.99
N ALA A 88 9.53 -31.89 -18.30
CA ALA A 88 8.28 -32.43 -18.80
C ALA A 88 8.40 -33.96 -18.98
N PRO A 89 7.29 -34.71 -18.91
CA PRO A 89 7.29 -36.14 -19.26
C PRO A 89 7.80 -36.36 -20.69
N ALA A 90 8.66 -37.36 -20.91
CA ALA A 90 9.26 -37.62 -22.23
C ALA A 90 8.22 -37.77 -23.36
N ALA A 91 7.06 -38.37 -23.06
CA ALA A 91 5.96 -38.54 -24.02
C ALA A 91 5.27 -37.23 -24.44
N ALA A 92 5.51 -36.13 -23.73
CA ALA A 92 4.94 -34.81 -24.02
C ALA A 92 5.92 -33.89 -24.79
N VAL A 93 7.17 -34.32 -24.96
CA VAL A 93 8.23 -33.54 -25.61
C VAL A 93 8.21 -33.80 -27.11
N ILE A 94 8.14 -32.73 -27.90
CA ILE A 94 8.22 -32.77 -29.36
C ILE A 94 9.64 -32.35 -29.78
N PRO A 95 10.43 -33.20 -30.43
CA PRO A 95 11.74 -32.82 -30.95
C PRO A 95 11.64 -31.65 -31.97
N LEU A 96 12.62 -30.74 -31.97
CA LEU A 96 12.61 -29.58 -32.87
C LEU A 96 12.66 -29.97 -34.35
N ASP A 97 13.37 -31.05 -34.68
CA ASP A 97 13.47 -31.63 -36.03
C ASP A 97 12.21 -32.41 -36.45
N HIS A 98 11.24 -32.58 -35.55
CA HIS A 98 9.93 -33.19 -35.80
C HIS A 98 8.82 -32.14 -36.03
N VAL A 99 9.21 -30.88 -36.29
CA VAL A 99 8.30 -29.81 -36.71
C VAL A 99 8.56 -29.49 -38.18
N ILE A 100 7.57 -29.73 -39.03
CA ILE A 100 7.66 -29.50 -40.48
C ILE A 100 6.94 -28.19 -40.81
N ASP A 101 7.64 -27.23 -41.43
CA ASP A 101 7.03 -26.02 -41.97
C ASP A 101 6.28 -26.32 -43.27
N LEU A 102 4.95 -26.24 -43.19
CA LEU A 102 4.02 -26.43 -44.29
C LEU A 102 3.47 -25.09 -44.81
N THR A 103 3.94 -23.96 -44.28
CA THR A 103 3.48 -22.62 -44.69
C THR A 103 3.57 -22.42 -46.22
N PRO A 104 4.68 -22.81 -46.91
CA PRO A 104 4.77 -22.65 -48.36
C PRO A 104 3.84 -23.57 -49.16
N ARG A 105 3.21 -24.56 -48.52
CA ARG A 105 2.34 -25.56 -49.15
C ARG A 105 0.85 -25.27 -48.98
N MET A 106 0.49 -24.28 -48.14
CA MET A 106 -0.90 -23.85 -48.02
C MET A 106 -1.23 -22.83 -49.12
N ALA A 107 -2.24 -23.14 -49.94
CA ALA A 107 -2.77 -22.24 -50.94
C ALA A 107 -3.50 -21.03 -50.30
N PRO A 108 -3.67 -19.90 -51.01
CA PRO A 108 -4.32 -18.70 -50.47
C PRO A 108 -5.76 -18.90 -49.99
N ASP A 109 -6.47 -19.91 -50.50
CA ASP A 109 -7.81 -20.30 -50.06
C ASP A 109 -7.82 -21.09 -48.73
N GLY A 110 -6.63 -21.48 -48.23
CA GLY A 110 -6.44 -22.29 -47.03
C GLY A 110 -6.35 -23.79 -47.28
N THR A 111 -6.38 -24.24 -48.54
CA THR A 111 -6.18 -25.65 -48.89
C THR A 111 -4.71 -26.02 -48.76
N LEU A 112 -4.41 -27.13 -48.09
CA LEU A 112 -3.06 -27.68 -48.00
C LEU A 112 -3.00 -29.00 -48.78
N ASP A 113 -1.93 -29.17 -49.55
CA ASP A 113 -1.60 -30.37 -50.30
C ASP A 113 -0.25 -30.91 -49.79
N TRP A 114 -0.28 -32.06 -49.13
CA TRP A 114 0.88 -32.61 -48.44
C TRP A 114 0.85 -34.13 -48.34
N GLU A 115 2.01 -34.76 -48.53
CA GLU A 115 2.22 -36.19 -48.28
C GLU A 115 2.99 -36.36 -46.94
N PRO A 116 2.28 -36.55 -45.81
CA PRO A 116 2.91 -36.72 -44.50
C PRO A 116 3.78 -37.98 -44.42
N PRO A 117 5.00 -37.90 -43.85
CA PRO A 117 5.79 -39.09 -43.52
C PRO A 117 5.02 -40.04 -42.58
N PRO A 118 5.32 -41.35 -42.55
CA PRO A 118 4.65 -42.29 -41.64
C PRO A 118 4.66 -41.82 -40.17
N GLY A 119 3.52 -41.94 -39.49
CA GLY A 119 3.31 -41.48 -38.11
C GLY A 119 2.03 -40.66 -37.95
N ASP A 120 1.67 -40.32 -36.71
CA ASP A 120 0.54 -39.43 -36.45
C ASP A 120 1.00 -37.98 -36.36
N TRP A 121 0.31 -37.10 -37.09
CA TRP A 121 0.66 -35.68 -37.19
C TRP A 121 -0.52 -34.81 -36.82
N THR A 122 -0.22 -33.71 -36.13
CA THR A 122 -1.14 -32.59 -35.96
C THR A 122 -0.66 -31.41 -36.78
N ILE A 123 -1.47 -30.98 -37.74
CA ILE A 123 -1.27 -29.76 -38.51
C ILE A 123 -1.84 -28.59 -37.72
N LEU A 124 -1.00 -27.61 -37.40
CA LEU A 124 -1.30 -26.37 -36.72
C LEU A 124 -1.36 -25.25 -37.76
N ARG A 125 -2.53 -24.65 -38.00
CA ARG A 125 -2.64 -23.40 -38.77
C ARG A 125 -2.70 -22.24 -37.79
N LEU A 126 -1.60 -21.50 -37.71
CA LEU A 126 -1.44 -20.37 -36.80
C LEU A 126 -1.62 -19.06 -37.54
N GLY A 127 -2.31 -18.13 -36.90
CA GLY A 127 -2.46 -16.75 -37.37
C GLY A 127 -2.70 -15.80 -36.21
N HIS A 128 -2.90 -14.52 -36.48
CA HIS A 128 -3.26 -13.55 -35.45
C HIS A 128 -4.54 -12.80 -35.79
N ALA A 129 -5.24 -12.35 -34.74
CA ALA A 129 -6.42 -11.51 -34.82
C ALA A 129 -6.57 -10.70 -33.52
N SER A 130 -7.50 -9.75 -33.49
CA SER A 130 -7.90 -9.05 -32.27
C SER A 130 -8.24 -10.05 -31.18
N ASN A 131 -7.68 -9.85 -29.99
CA ASN A 131 -8.05 -10.66 -28.84
C ASN A 131 -9.48 -10.34 -28.38
N GLY A 132 -10.05 -9.18 -28.75
CA GLY A 132 -11.39 -8.72 -28.34
C GLY A 132 -11.44 -8.18 -26.91
N SER A 133 -10.31 -7.77 -26.32
CA SER A 133 -10.31 -6.97 -25.09
C SER A 133 -10.90 -5.59 -25.36
N GLU A 134 -11.72 -5.11 -24.43
CA GLU A 134 -12.40 -3.81 -24.53
C GLU A 134 -12.08 -2.95 -23.32
N VAL A 135 -12.04 -1.63 -23.53
CA VAL A 135 -11.90 -0.66 -22.45
C VAL A 135 -13.11 -0.76 -21.51
N GLY A 136 -12.84 -0.71 -20.20
CA GLY A 136 -13.89 -0.74 -19.18
C GLY A 136 -13.36 -0.34 -17.80
N PRO A 137 -14.25 0.08 -16.87
CA PRO A 137 -15.69 0.18 -17.02
C PRO A 137 -16.14 1.43 -17.81
N ALA A 138 -16.91 1.22 -18.88
CA ALA A 138 -17.52 2.30 -19.67
C ALA A 138 -19.01 2.02 -19.94
N LEU A 139 -19.77 3.08 -20.26
CA LEU A 139 -21.15 2.97 -20.74
C LEU A 139 -21.19 2.07 -21.98
N ARG A 140 -22.27 1.30 -22.15
CA ARG A 140 -22.34 0.25 -23.18
C ARG A 140 -22.09 0.76 -24.60
N ASP A 141 -22.55 1.97 -24.91
CA ASP A 141 -22.38 2.67 -26.18
C ASP A 141 -21.04 3.41 -26.33
N GLN A 142 -20.25 3.49 -25.25
CA GLN A 142 -18.92 4.09 -25.20
C GLN A 142 -17.80 3.04 -25.09
N ARG A 143 -18.14 1.74 -25.07
CA ARG A 143 -17.16 0.65 -25.07
C ARG A 143 -16.54 0.48 -26.46
N GLY A 144 -15.26 0.11 -26.47
CA GLY A 144 -14.53 -0.20 -27.68
C GLY A 144 -13.28 -1.02 -27.38
N LEU A 145 -12.64 -1.52 -28.44
CA LEU A 145 -11.44 -2.35 -28.30
C LEU A 145 -10.29 -1.60 -27.64
N GLU A 146 -9.57 -2.30 -26.77
CA GLU A 146 -8.27 -1.89 -26.28
C GLU A 146 -7.29 -1.68 -27.44
N THR A 147 -6.58 -0.55 -27.46
CA THR A 147 -5.57 -0.26 -28.50
C THR A 147 -4.43 -1.27 -28.45
N ASP A 148 -3.85 -1.62 -29.60
CA ASP A 148 -2.60 -2.37 -29.69
C ASP A 148 -1.51 -1.60 -28.93
N LYS A 149 -0.99 -2.19 -27.84
CA LYS A 149 0.01 -1.55 -26.97
C LYS A 149 1.44 -1.74 -27.47
N LEU A 150 1.66 -2.66 -28.39
CA LEU A 150 2.96 -2.95 -28.96
C LEU A 150 3.22 -2.12 -30.24
N SER A 151 2.23 -1.33 -30.69
CA SER A 151 2.25 -0.56 -31.93
C SER A 151 2.23 0.95 -31.67
N ARG A 152 3.33 1.63 -31.98
CA ARG A 152 3.44 3.10 -31.85
C ARG A 152 2.36 3.85 -32.66
N PRO A 153 2.05 3.48 -33.93
CA PRO A 153 0.94 4.09 -34.67
C PRO A 153 -0.43 3.93 -33.98
N ALA A 154 -0.69 2.80 -33.33
CA ALA A 154 -1.94 2.59 -32.60
C ALA A 154 -2.02 3.47 -31.34
N THR A 155 -0.93 3.58 -30.58
CA THR A 155 -0.81 4.52 -29.45
C THR A 155 -1.08 5.96 -29.87
N LEU A 156 -0.48 6.41 -30.98
CA LEU A 156 -0.72 7.75 -31.53
C LEU A 156 -2.20 7.95 -31.86
N LEU A 157 -2.82 6.98 -32.53
CA LEU A 157 -4.23 7.04 -32.88
C LEU A 157 -5.12 7.15 -31.63
N HIS A 158 -4.87 6.34 -30.60
CA HIS A 158 -5.59 6.42 -29.33
C HIS A 158 -5.48 7.81 -28.70
N PHE A 159 -4.26 8.33 -28.59
CA PHE A 159 -4.00 9.64 -27.98
C PHE A 159 -4.69 10.79 -28.75
N GLU A 160 -4.54 10.84 -30.07
CA GLU A 160 -5.14 11.87 -30.92
C GLU A 160 -6.68 11.80 -30.86
N THR A 161 -7.24 10.60 -30.87
CA THR A 161 -8.70 10.41 -30.90
C THR A 161 -9.36 10.74 -29.57
N PHE A 162 -8.72 10.37 -28.45
CA PHE A 162 -9.31 10.54 -27.12
C PHE A 162 -8.78 11.77 -26.39
N VAL A 163 -7.49 11.76 -26.01
CA VAL A 163 -6.89 12.77 -25.14
C VAL A 163 -6.91 14.14 -25.80
N LYS A 164 -6.44 14.22 -27.05
CA LYS A 164 -6.34 15.50 -27.75
C LYS A 164 -7.73 16.05 -28.09
N THR A 165 -8.64 15.21 -28.57
CA THR A 165 -10.04 15.62 -28.79
C THR A 165 -10.66 16.18 -27.51
N LEU A 166 -10.51 15.50 -26.36
CA LEU A 166 -11.02 16.00 -25.08
C LEU A 166 -10.43 17.37 -24.73
N ARG A 167 -9.11 17.53 -24.83
CA ARG A 167 -8.44 18.83 -24.63
C ARG A 167 -9.00 19.92 -25.55
N ASP A 168 -9.19 19.60 -26.82
CA ASP A 168 -9.62 20.57 -27.82
C ASP A 168 -11.09 20.96 -27.67
N THR A 169 -11.93 20.11 -27.05
CA THR A 169 -13.32 20.45 -26.68
C THR A 169 -13.42 21.41 -25.49
N ILE A 170 -12.38 21.53 -24.66
CA ILE A 170 -12.35 22.49 -23.54
C ILE A 170 -12.15 23.91 -24.10
N PRO A 171 -12.98 24.90 -23.71
CA PRO A 171 -12.80 26.31 -24.09
C PRO A 171 -11.38 26.79 -23.81
N LEU A 172 -10.82 27.60 -24.71
CA LEU A 172 -9.40 27.99 -24.67
C LEU A 172 -9.02 28.65 -23.32
N GLU A 173 -9.91 29.49 -22.78
CA GLU A 173 -9.78 30.18 -21.51
C GLU A 173 -9.82 29.25 -20.28
N LEU A 174 -10.36 28.02 -20.42
CA LEU A 174 -10.39 27.00 -19.37
C LEU A 174 -9.34 25.91 -19.57
N ARG A 175 -8.66 25.88 -20.71
CA ARG A 175 -7.75 24.78 -21.09
C ARG A 175 -6.57 24.63 -20.12
N SER A 176 -6.17 25.71 -19.45
CA SER A 176 -5.14 25.67 -18.39
C SER A 176 -5.55 24.85 -17.16
N ALA A 177 -6.84 24.52 -16.99
CA ALA A 177 -7.31 23.64 -15.92
C ALA A 177 -6.99 22.16 -16.19
N LEU A 178 -6.80 21.77 -17.46
CA LEU A 178 -6.31 20.44 -17.82
C LEU A 178 -4.78 20.44 -17.76
N VAL A 179 -4.24 19.91 -16.67
CA VAL A 179 -2.80 20.00 -16.35
C VAL A 179 -2.03 18.71 -16.60
N GLY A 180 -2.73 17.61 -16.91
CA GLY A 180 -2.12 16.31 -17.12
C GLY A 180 -3.06 15.25 -17.68
N THR A 181 -2.47 14.13 -18.05
CA THR A 181 -3.12 12.90 -18.48
C THR A 181 -2.77 11.80 -17.49
N HIS A 182 -3.71 10.91 -17.23
CA HIS A 182 -3.51 9.75 -16.38
C HIS A 182 -3.79 8.47 -17.17
N ILE A 183 -2.86 7.51 -17.10
CA ILE A 183 -3.16 6.11 -17.36
C ILE A 183 -3.26 5.44 -15.98
N ASP A 184 -4.40 4.79 -15.74
CA ASP A 184 -4.72 4.02 -14.54
C ASP A 184 -3.93 2.70 -14.51
N SER A 185 -4.12 1.90 -13.47
CA SER A 185 -3.59 0.53 -13.40
C SER A 185 -4.10 -0.37 -14.53
N TRP A 186 -3.43 -1.51 -14.78
CA TRP A 186 -3.66 -2.31 -15.99
C TRP A 186 -4.61 -3.49 -15.78
N GLU A 187 -5.80 -3.42 -16.40
CA GLU A 187 -6.78 -4.52 -16.49
C GLU A 187 -7.13 -4.94 -17.93
N GLY A 188 -6.42 -4.42 -18.94
CA GLY A 188 -6.73 -4.64 -20.36
C GLY A 188 -6.45 -6.07 -20.91
N GLY A 189 -5.95 -6.97 -20.07
CA GLY A 189 -5.55 -8.32 -20.48
C GLY A 189 -4.12 -8.40 -21.03
N GLY A 190 -3.79 -9.56 -21.61
CA GLY A 190 -2.49 -9.84 -22.22
C GLY A 190 -2.52 -9.64 -23.73
N GLN A 191 -1.36 -9.35 -24.31
CA GLN A 191 -1.15 -9.24 -25.75
C GLN A 191 0.16 -9.96 -26.11
N ASN A 192 0.13 -10.92 -27.03
CA ASN A 192 1.34 -11.64 -27.47
C ASN A 192 1.73 -11.38 -28.92
N TRP A 193 0.99 -10.53 -29.64
CA TRP A 193 1.27 -10.24 -31.04
C TRP A 193 0.96 -8.80 -31.43
N THR A 194 1.60 -8.35 -32.51
CA THR A 194 1.32 -7.12 -33.28
C THR A 194 1.82 -7.33 -34.71
N SER A 195 1.41 -6.51 -35.67
CA SER A 195 1.80 -6.68 -37.08
C SER A 195 3.31 -6.69 -37.30
N ASP A 196 4.06 -5.91 -36.50
CA ASP A 196 5.52 -5.82 -36.59
C ASP A 196 6.26 -6.82 -35.68
N MET A 197 5.55 -7.75 -35.02
CA MET A 197 6.12 -8.59 -33.96
C MET A 197 7.33 -9.41 -34.44
N ARG A 198 7.24 -10.07 -35.61
CA ARG A 198 8.37 -10.86 -36.14
C ARG A 198 9.62 -10.00 -36.38
N LYS A 199 9.43 -8.78 -36.89
CA LYS A 199 10.53 -7.84 -37.15
C LYS A 199 11.17 -7.38 -35.85
N GLU A 200 10.36 -6.96 -34.88
CA GLU A 200 10.83 -6.50 -33.58
C GLU A 200 11.49 -7.61 -32.76
N PHE A 201 10.92 -8.82 -32.77
CA PHE A 201 11.51 -9.97 -32.09
C PHE A 201 12.89 -10.32 -32.65
N LYS A 202 13.04 -10.42 -33.98
CA LYS A 202 14.34 -10.70 -34.62
C LYS A 202 15.38 -9.64 -34.30
N LYS A 203 14.98 -8.37 -34.33
CA LYS A 203 15.85 -7.24 -33.97
C LYS A 203 16.35 -7.34 -32.53
N ARG A 204 15.52 -7.82 -31.61
CA ARG A 204 15.80 -7.80 -30.16
C ARG A 204 16.43 -9.10 -29.64
N ARG A 205 16.07 -10.25 -30.21
CA ARG A 205 16.45 -11.59 -29.74
C ARG A 205 17.42 -12.32 -30.67
N GLY A 206 17.62 -11.82 -31.89
CA GLY A 206 18.60 -12.38 -32.84
C GLY A 206 18.16 -13.63 -33.59
N TYR A 207 16.96 -14.17 -33.34
CA TYR A 207 16.42 -15.33 -34.05
C TYR A 207 14.96 -15.13 -34.47
N ASP A 208 14.47 -15.98 -35.37
CA ASP A 208 13.10 -15.92 -35.88
C ASP A 208 12.13 -16.59 -34.89
N PRO A 209 11.04 -15.94 -34.43
CA PRO A 209 10.11 -16.55 -33.50
C PRO A 209 9.21 -17.60 -34.15
N LEU A 210 9.09 -17.60 -35.49
CA LEU A 210 8.11 -18.43 -36.19
C LEU A 210 8.23 -19.93 -35.88
N PRO A 211 9.42 -20.58 -35.93
CA PRO A 211 9.55 -22.02 -35.67
C PRO A 211 9.08 -22.45 -34.27
N TYR A 212 9.00 -21.52 -33.33
CA TYR A 212 8.63 -21.75 -31.95
C TYR A 212 7.16 -21.46 -31.65
N LEU A 213 6.39 -20.89 -32.59
CA LEU A 213 4.96 -20.62 -32.38
C LEU A 213 4.10 -21.83 -32.02
N PRO A 214 4.42 -23.10 -32.38
CA PRO A 214 3.71 -24.25 -31.83
C PRO A 214 3.64 -24.28 -30.30
N ILE A 215 4.62 -23.69 -29.59
CA ILE A 215 4.60 -23.57 -28.13
C ILE A 215 3.35 -22.83 -27.63
N LEU A 216 2.83 -21.86 -28.40
CA LEU A 216 1.62 -21.11 -28.05
C LEU A 216 0.34 -21.95 -28.02
N THR A 217 0.41 -23.23 -28.40
CA THR A 217 -0.65 -24.22 -28.24
C THR A 217 -0.50 -25.09 -26.99
N ASN A 218 0.37 -24.68 -26.04
CA ASN A 218 0.72 -25.41 -24.82
C ASN A 218 1.45 -26.75 -25.11
N ARG A 219 2.34 -26.73 -26.11
CA ARG A 219 3.23 -27.85 -26.48
C ARG A 219 4.63 -27.61 -25.94
N VAL A 220 5.31 -28.69 -25.55
CA VAL A 220 6.72 -28.66 -25.15
C VAL A 220 7.57 -29.01 -26.37
N LEU A 221 8.35 -28.04 -26.84
CA LEU A 221 9.19 -28.18 -28.02
C LEU A 221 10.69 -28.23 -27.61
N GLY A 222 11.40 -29.24 -28.10
CA GLY A 222 12.77 -29.56 -27.69
C GLY A 222 12.81 -30.18 -26.29
N ASP A 223 12.62 -29.35 -25.26
CA ASP A 223 12.46 -29.75 -23.86
C ASP A 223 11.74 -28.63 -23.08
N LEU A 224 11.48 -28.83 -21.79
CA LEU A 224 10.77 -27.83 -20.97
C LEU A 224 11.55 -26.52 -20.84
N GLN A 225 12.88 -26.57 -20.70
CA GLN A 225 13.70 -25.38 -20.51
C GLN A 225 13.82 -24.58 -21.81
N THR A 226 13.99 -25.24 -22.95
CA THR A 226 13.95 -24.65 -24.29
C THR A 226 12.60 -23.95 -24.52
N THR A 227 11.50 -24.60 -24.12
CA THR A 227 10.15 -24.04 -24.21
C THR A 227 9.98 -22.80 -23.32
N GLU A 228 10.41 -22.88 -22.06
CA GLU A 228 10.33 -21.76 -21.10
C GLU A 228 11.21 -20.58 -21.53
N ARG A 229 12.38 -20.84 -22.13
CA ARG A 229 13.27 -19.81 -22.68
C ARG A 229 12.65 -19.05 -23.86
N PHE A 230 11.94 -19.75 -24.76
CA PHE A 230 11.17 -19.07 -25.82
C PHE A 230 10.04 -18.23 -25.23
N LEU A 231 9.28 -18.78 -24.28
CA LEU A 231 8.20 -18.04 -23.61
C LEU A 231 8.75 -16.80 -22.87
N TRP A 232 9.93 -16.90 -22.28
CA TRP A 232 10.63 -15.76 -21.68
C TRP A 232 10.97 -14.69 -22.74
N ASP A 233 11.59 -15.07 -23.87
CA ASP A 233 11.94 -14.13 -24.94
C ASP A 233 10.70 -13.44 -25.53
N LEU A 234 9.58 -14.16 -25.66
CA LEU A 234 8.29 -13.62 -26.08
C LEU A 234 7.79 -12.55 -25.10
N ARG A 235 7.72 -12.88 -23.81
CA ARG A 235 7.27 -11.93 -22.79
C ARG A 235 8.20 -10.75 -22.67
N GLN A 236 9.51 -10.95 -22.78
CA GLN A 236 10.48 -9.87 -22.71
C GLN A 236 10.35 -8.93 -23.93
N THR A 237 10.13 -9.48 -25.13
CA THR A 237 9.86 -8.66 -26.32
C THR A 237 8.59 -7.83 -26.16
N VAL A 238 7.51 -8.44 -25.66
CA VAL A 238 6.25 -7.75 -25.36
C VAL A 238 6.46 -6.66 -24.29
N SER A 239 7.23 -6.96 -23.25
CA SER A 239 7.53 -6.02 -22.18
C SER A 239 8.26 -4.78 -22.69
N GLU A 240 9.32 -4.98 -23.48
CA GLU A 240 10.10 -3.89 -24.09
C GLU A 240 9.23 -3.04 -25.04
N LEU A 241 8.37 -3.66 -25.85
CA LEU A 241 7.47 -2.95 -26.77
C LEU A 241 6.37 -2.19 -26.02
N MET A 242 5.82 -2.73 -24.93
CA MET A 242 4.86 -2.03 -24.07
C MET A 242 5.47 -0.75 -23.50
N VAL A 243 6.70 -0.83 -22.97
CA VAL A 243 7.39 0.34 -22.41
C VAL A 243 7.71 1.36 -23.52
N GLU A 244 8.27 0.93 -24.64
CA GLU A 244 8.71 1.83 -25.72
C GLU A 244 7.55 2.44 -26.52
N ASN A 245 6.63 1.60 -27.01
CA ASN A 245 5.63 2.01 -28.00
C ASN A 245 4.32 2.50 -27.39
N TYR A 246 4.03 2.12 -26.14
CA TYR A 246 2.88 2.64 -25.42
C TYR A 246 3.30 3.69 -24.40
N VAL A 247 4.02 3.32 -23.34
CA VAL A 247 4.24 4.22 -22.20
C VAL A 247 5.12 5.43 -22.57
N SER A 248 6.30 5.19 -23.14
CA SER A 248 7.23 6.24 -23.53
C SER A 248 6.68 7.13 -24.65
N GLU A 249 5.96 6.55 -25.62
CA GLU A 249 5.29 7.34 -26.66
C GLU A 249 4.15 8.18 -26.08
N PHE A 250 3.34 7.63 -25.17
CA PHE A 250 2.25 8.39 -24.53
C PHE A 250 2.78 9.56 -23.72
N HIS A 251 3.90 9.36 -23.00
CA HIS A 251 4.63 10.43 -22.32
C HIS A 251 5.05 11.54 -23.28
N ARG A 252 5.67 11.18 -24.40
CA ARG A 252 6.11 12.13 -25.44
C ARG A 252 4.92 12.92 -26.01
N LEU A 253 3.80 12.24 -26.28
CA LEU A 253 2.57 12.85 -26.80
C LEU A 253 1.91 13.79 -25.78
N ALA A 254 1.82 13.40 -24.51
CA ALA A 254 1.32 14.27 -23.44
C ALA A 254 2.17 15.55 -23.32
N ARG A 255 3.49 15.42 -23.32
CA ARG A 255 4.42 16.56 -23.28
C ARG A 255 4.28 17.46 -24.51
N ARG A 256 4.03 16.91 -25.69
CA ARG A 256 3.77 17.68 -26.92
C ARG A 256 2.55 18.59 -26.77
N GLU A 257 1.53 18.17 -26.02
CA GLU A 257 0.31 18.95 -25.76
C GLU A 257 0.41 19.86 -24.51
N GLY A 258 1.57 19.90 -23.85
CA GLY A 258 1.80 20.68 -22.63
C GLY A 258 1.22 20.04 -21.35
N LEU A 259 0.93 18.73 -21.39
CA LEU A 259 0.32 17.99 -20.29
C LEU A 259 1.38 17.17 -19.54
N ARG A 260 1.26 17.09 -18.21
CA ARG A 260 2.01 16.11 -17.40
C ARG A 260 1.45 14.71 -17.62
N PHE A 261 2.28 13.69 -17.61
CA PHE A 261 1.85 12.30 -17.68
C PHE A 261 1.98 11.59 -16.32
N THR A 262 0.86 11.15 -15.75
CA THR A 262 0.80 10.35 -14.52
C THR A 262 0.44 8.91 -14.88
N PHE A 263 1.08 7.94 -14.22
CA PHE A 263 0.87 6.52 -14.57
C PHE A 263 1.00 5.60 -13.36
N GLU A 264 0.05 4.67 -13.23
CA GLU A 264 0.10 3.50 -12.36
C GLU A 264 0.66 2.30 -13.15
N SER A 265 1.99 2.15 -13.12
CA SER A 265 2.68 1.25 -14.05
C SER A 265 2.67 -0.24 -13.64
N TYR A 266 1.98 -0.60 -12.56
CA TYR A 266 1.88 -1.98 -12.11
C TYR A 266 0.82 -2.76 -12.89
N THR A 267 0.86 -4.09 -12.74
CA THR A 267 0.01 -5.07 -13.44
C THR A 267 0.10 -5.07 -14.98
N THR A 268 0.90 -4.19 -15.60
CA THR A 268 1.07 -4.09 -17.06
C THR A 268 1.76 -5.30 -17.69
N SER A 269 1.67 -5.49 -19.01
CA SER A 269 2.51 -6.49 -19.70
C SER A 269 4.01 -6.11 -19.76
N GLY A 270 4.37 -4.91 -19.33
CA GLY A 270 5.75 -4.42 -19.23
C GLY A 270 6.40 -4.67 -17.87
N ASN A 271 7.68 -4.32 -17.75
CA ASN A 271 8.34 -4.17 -16.46
C ASN A 271 7.86 -2.87 -15.80
N ASP A 272 7.30 -2.97 -14.60
CA ASP A 272 6.66 -1.84 -13.91
C ASP A 272 7.63 -0.69 -13.59
N LEU A 273 8.87 -1.00 -13.21
CA LEU A 273 9.88 0.00 -12.87
C LEU A 273 10.41 0.72 -14.11
N ASP A 274 10.65 -0.03 -15.19
CA ASP A 274 11.03 0.56 -16.48
C ASP A 274 9.90 1.43 -17.05
N ALA A 275 8.65 0.95 -16.98
CA ALA A 275 7.48 1.73 -17.37
C ALA A 275 7.33 3.01 -16.53
N ALA A 276 7.55 2.94 -15.21
CA ALA A 276 7.50 4.09 -14.32
C ALA A 276 8.57 5.14 -14.66
N ASN A 277 9.71 4.76 -15.26
CA ASN A 277 10.73 5.71 -15.74
C ASN A 277 10.21 6.66 -16.82
N HIS A 278 9.06 6.40 -17.42
CA HIS A 278 8.46 7.25 -18.45
C HIS A 278 7.23 8.04 -17.97
N ALA A 279 6.96 8.16 -16.67
CA ALA A 279 5.90 9.02 -16.13
C ALA A 279 6.48 10.34 -15.59
N ASP A 280 5.85 11.49 -15.77
CA ASP A 280 6.29 12.71 -15.07
C ASP A 280 6.12 12.61 -13.54
N GLU A 281 5.08 11.89 -13.14
CA GLU A 281 4.69 11.65 -11.76
C GLU A 281 4.21 10.19 -11.65
N PRO A 282 5.08 9.24 -11.26
CA PRO A 282 4.68 7.87 -10.96
C PRO A 282 3.60 7.85 -9.87
N ILE A 283 2.57 7.03 -10.07
CA ILE A 283 1.45 6.88 -9.14
C ILE A 283 1.42 5.44 -8.64
N ALA A 284 1.38 5.28 -7.32
CA ALA A 284 1.16 4.01 -6.63
C ALA A 284 -0.31 3.83 -6.25
N GLU A 285 -0.62 2.77 -5.53
CA GLU A 285 -1.95 2.56 -4.94
C GLU A 285 -1.84 1.82 -3.61
N PHE A 286 -2.65 2.23 -2.65
CA PHE A 286 -2.75 1.49 -1.39
C PHE A 286 -4.19 1.45 -0.85
N TRP A 287 -4.54 0.27 -0.35
CA TRP A 287 -5.89 -0.05 0.08
C TRP A 287 -6.02 -0.09 1.59
N THR A 288 -7.19 0.30 2.10
CA THR A 288 -7.52 0.01 3.49
C THR A 288 -7.59 -1.51 3.74
N PRO A 289 -7.22 -2.00 4.94
CA PRO A 289 -7.21 -3.42 5.31
C PRO A 289 -8.60 -4.07 5.42
N THR A 290 -9.65 -3.50 4.83
CA THR A 290 -11.02 -4.03 4.87
C THR A 290 -11.35 -5.05 3.77
N GLY A 291 -10.36 -5.52 3.00
CA GLY A 291 -10.60 -6.44 1.86
C GLY A 291 -9.33 -7.02 1.25
N GLN A 292 -9.13 -6.90 -0.07
CA GLN A 292 -7.96 -7.41 -0.85
C GLN A 292 -6.58 -6.82 -0.42
N GLY A 293 -6.51 -6.20 0.77
CA GLY A 293 -5.45 -5.35 1.28
C GLY A 293 -4.16 -6.05 1.71
N ALA A 294 -3.56 -6.87 0.84
CA ALA A 294 -2.15 -7.26 0.95
C ALA A 294 -1.41 -7.18 -0.39
N ASP A 295 -2.11 -7.27 -1.52
CA ASP A 295 -1.46 -7.41 -2.82
C ASP A 295 -0.96 -6.06 -3.39
N PHE A 296 -1.58 -4.91 -3.07
CA PHE A 296 -1.21 -3.60 -3.65
C PHE A 296 -0.18 -2.79 -2.83
N TYR A 297 0.06 -3.16 -1.58
CA TYR A 297 1.04 -2.48 -0.71
C TYR A 297 2.47 -2.34 -1.30
N PRO A 298 2.97 -3.25 -2.15
CA PRO A 298 4.32 -3.10 -2.71
C PRO A 298 4.48 -1.97 -3.73
N THR A 299 3.40 -1.38 -4.26
CA THR A 299 3.47 -0.33 -5.30
C THR A 299 4.06 0.97 -4.79
N ALA A 300 3.81 1.31 -3.52
CA ALA A 300 4.26 2.57 -2.95
C ALA A 300 5.79 2.69 -2.97
N LYS A 301 6.49 1.62 -2.60
CA LYS A 301 7.95 1.59 -2.63
C LYS A 301 8.51 1.53 -4.05
N SER A 302 7.88 0.78 -4.97
CA SER A 302 8.37 0.69 -6.35
C SER A 302 8.23 2.02 -7.09
N MET A 303 7.08 2.70 -6.98
CA MET A 303 6.86 3.99 -7.64
C MET A 303 7.70 5.11 -7.03
N SER A 304 7.89 5.09 -5.70
CA SER A 304 8.79 6.02 -5.03
C SER A 304 10.24 5.81 -5.48
N SER A 305 10.67 4.56 -5.64
CA SER A 305 12.00 4.23 -6.16
C SER A 305 12.19 4.79 -7.58
N ALA A 306 11.23 4.54 -8.48
CA ALA A 306 11.29 5.09 -9.84
C ALA A 306 11.33 6.63 -9.84
N ALA A 307 10.57 7.29 -8.96
CA ALA A 307 10.62 8.74 -8.81
C ALA A 307 12.00 9.22 -8.33
N HIS A 308 12.56 8.61 -7.29
CA HIS A 308 13.89 8.94 -6.76
C HIS A 308 14.99 8.78 -7.81
N LEU A 309 15.01 7.63 -8.49
CA LEU A 309 16.03 7.28 -9.49
C LEU A 309 16.02 8.23 -10.69
N ASN A 310 14.88 8.83 -11.01
CA ASN A 310 14.71 9.81 -12.09
C ASN A 310 14.70 11.28 -11.61
N GLY A 311 15.02 11.54 -10.33
CA GLY A 311 15.09 12.90 -9.79
C GLY A 311 13.74 13.62 -9.72
N ARG A 312 12.63 12.89 -9.59
CA ARG A 312 11.27 13.46 -9.52
C ARG A 312 10.92 13.82 -8.09
N ALA A 313 10.43 15.04 -7.90
CA ALA A 313 10.03 15.53 -6.59
C ALA A 313 8.68 14.97 -6.13
N ILE A 314 7.80 14.59 -7.06
CA ILE A 314 6.42 14.16 -6.77
C ILE A 314 6.26 12.68 -7.13
N VAL A 315 5.75 11.93 -6.17
CA VAL A 315 5.23 10.58 -6.35
C VAL A 315 3.84 10.52 -5.73
N GLY A 316 2.86 10.12 -6.54
CA GLY A 316 1.46 10.05 -6.13
C GLY A 316 1.08 8.67 -5.63
N ALA A 317 -0.07 8.59 -4.98
CA ALA A 317 -0.76 7.33 -4.79
C ALA A 317 -2.28 7.52 -4.89
N GLU A 318 -2.96 6.61 -5.60
CA GLU A 318 -4.35 6.30 -5.34
C GLU A 318 -4.47 5.85 -3.88
N ALA A 319 -5.14 6.66 -3.07
CA ALA A 319 -5.05 6.60 -1.63
C ALA A 319 -6.36 6.16 -1.00
N PHE A 320 -6.27 5.15 -0.13
CA PHE A 320 -7.36 4.66 0.73
C PHE A 320 -8.49 3.93 0.00
N THR A 321 -8.20 3.36 -1.17
CA THR A 321 -9.12 2.45 -1.88
C THR A 321 -9.62 1.37 -0.93
N SER A 322 -10.92 1.12 -0.93
CA SER A 322 -11.54 0.31 0.11
C SER A 322 -12.59 -0.63 -0.46
N ALA A 323 -12.57 -1.86 0.03
CA ALA A 323 -13.57 -2.85 -0.33
C ALA A 323 -14.91 -2.62 0.40
N ALA A 324 -15.92 -3.43 0.05
CA ALA A 324 -17.28 -3.35 0.55
C ALA A 324 -17.46 -3.36 2.08
N LYS A 325 -16.43 -3.78 2.84
CA LYS A 325 -16.47 -3.79 4.31
C LYS A 325 -16.12 -2.45 4.95
N GLU A 326 -15.65 -1.45 4.18
CA GLU A 326 -15.50 -0.08 4.66
C GLU A 326 -16.87 0.53 4.96
N LYS A 327 -17.78 0.54 3.97
CA LYS A 327 -19.23 0.82 4.13
C LYS A 327 -19.58 1.94 5.12
N TRP A 328 -18.87 3.06 5.04
CA TRP A 328 -19.05 4.28 5.84
C TRP A 328 -18.53 4.19 7.28
N LEU A 329 -17.65 3.23 7.57
CA LEU A 329 -17.05 3.02 8.89
C LEU A 329 -15.73 3.78 9.07
N TRP A 330 -15.05 4.16 7.99
CA TRP A 330 -13.73 4.76 8.09
C TRP A 330 -13.78 6.27 8.27
N HIS A 331 -12.83 6.77 9.05
CA HIS A 331 -12.70 8.17 9.43
C HIS A 331 -11.20 8.53 9.62
N PRO A 332 -10.85 9.83 9.71
CA PRO A 332 -9.45 10.28 9.72
C PRO A 332 -8.50 9.56 10.69
N ALA A 333 -8.94 9.22 11.91
CA ALA A 333 -8.11 8.50 12.89
C ALA A 333 -7.69 7.10 12.42
N MET A 334 -8.53 6.42 11.63
CA MET A 334 -8.24 5.09 11.07
C MET A 334 -7.36 5.20 9.83
N LEU A 335 -7.57 6.26 9.03
CA LEU A 335 -6.81 6.51 7.81
C LEU A 335 -5.37 6.95 8.08
N LYS A 336 -5.12 7.58 9.24
CA LYS A 336 -3.81 8.15 9.58
C LYS A 336 -2.67 7.13 9.47
N THR A 337 -2.77 5.98 10.12
CA THR A 337 -1.64 5.03 10.22
C THR A 337 -1.24 4.42 8.88
N ILE A 338 -2.21 4.14 8.01
CA ILE A 338 -1.93 3.64 6.65
C ILE A 338 -1.41 4.75 5.73
N GLY A 339 -1.90 5.98 5.87
CA GLY A 339 -1.31 7.14 5.19
C GLY A 339 0.14 7.37 5.62
N ASP A 340 0.43 7.26 6.91
CA ASP A 340 1.79 7.41 7.44
C ASP A 340 2.72 6.31 6.95
N ASP A 341 2.22 5.07 6.78
CA ASP A 341 2.97 3.99 6.14
C ASP A 341 3.37 4.36 4.72
N ALA A 342 2.40 4.83 3.91
CA ALA A 342 2.64 5.26 2.54
C ALA A 342 3.67 6.39 2.48
N PHE A 343 3.61 7.36 3.40
CA PHE A 343 4.63 8.41 3.54
C PHE A 343 6.02 7.81 3.82
N THR A 344 6.14 6.81 4.71
CA THR A 344 7.43 6.15 4.99
C THR A 344 7.96 5.31 3.84
N GLN A 345 7.11 4.93 2.88
CA GLN A 345 7.53 4.26 1.65
C GLN A 345 7.95 5.22 0.54
N GLY A 346 7.75 6.53 0.73
CA GLY A 346 8.19 7.60 -0.17
C GLY A 346 7.06 8.40 -0.82
N ILE A 347 5.79 7.99 -0.67
CA ILE A 347 4.65 8.72 -1.23
C ILE A 347 4.62 10.14 -0.68
N ASN A 348 4.30 11.13 -1.51
CA ASN A 348 4.20 12.52 -1.07
C ASN A 348 3.08 13.30 -1.77
N ARG A 349 2.15 12.60 -2.43
CA ARG A 349 0.87 13.13 -2.91
C ARG A 349 -0.22 12.07 -2.86
N PHE A 350 -1.24 12.28 -2.04
CA PHE A 350 -2.44 11.46 -2.00
C PHE A 350 -3.45 11.96 -3.02
N ILE A 351 -3.96 11.02 -3.80
CA ILE A 351 -5.10 11.16 -4.70
C ILE A 351 -6.18 10.30 -4.07
N PHE A 352 -7.12 10.92 -3.34
CA PHE A 352 -8.12 10.16 -2.61
C PHE A 352 -8.95 9.31 -3.55
N HIS A 353 -8.95 8.00 -3.32
CA HIS A 353 -9.93 7.08 -3.86
C HIS A 353 -11.07 6.93 -2.85
N ARG A 354 -12.22 7.55 -3.07
CA ARG A 354 -12.58 8.41 -4.21
C ARG A 354 -13.67 9.39 -3.82
N TYR A 355 -13.86 10.44 -4.61
CA TYR A 355 -14.96 11.38 -4.44
C TYR A 355 -16.10 11.07 -5.43
N ALA A 356 -17.24 10.54 -4.98
CA ALA A 356 -18.44 10.46 -5.82
C ALA A 356 -18.99 11.85 -6.13
N ALA A 357 -19.24 12.16 -7.40
CA ALA A 357 -20.02 13.33 -7.74
C ALA A 357 -21.44 13.20 -7.16
N GLN A 358 -21.83 14.12 -6.26
CA GLN A 358 -23.14 14.12 -5.59
C GLN A 358 -24.10 15.09 -6.29
N ARG A 359 -24.92 14.57 -7.20
CA ARG A 359 -25.93 15.35 -7.94
C ARG A 359 -27.03 15.93 -7.02
N PHE A 360 -27.42 15.21 -5.98
CA PHE A 360 -28.50 15.61 -5.08
C PHE A 360 -27.93 16.39 -3.89
N THR A 361 -28.37 17.63 -3.68
CA THR A 361 -27.81 18.52 -2.65
C THR A 361 -28.35 18.25 -1.26
N ASP A 362 -29.53 17.66 -1.15
CA ASP A 362 -30.31 17.44 0.08
C ASP A 362 -30.50 15.94 0.41
N ARG A 363 -29.65 15.08 -0.16
CA ARG A 363 -29.69 13.62 0.06
C ARG A 363 -28.33 13.12 0.51
N ALA A 364 -28.33 12.29 1.54
CA ALA A 364 -27.13 11.69 2.10
C ALA A 364 -27.40 10.23 2.52
N PRO A 365 -26.38 9.35 2.56
CA PRO A 365 -25.02 9.60 2.09
C PRO A 365 -24.90 9.71 0.54
N GLY A 366 -25.94 9.34 -0.20
CA GLY A 366 -26.09 9.66 -1.62
C GLY A 366 -25.47 8.65 -2.59
N LEU A 367 -24.87 9.17 -3.65
CA LEU A 367 -24.29 8.39 -4.75
C LEU A 367 -22.97 7.72 -4.34
N GLN A 368 -22.74 6.51 -4.85
CA GLN A 368 -21.59 5.66 -4.54
C GLN A 368 -21.00 5.02 -5.81
N MET A 369 -19.70 4.72 -5.81
CA MET A 369 -19.03 3.93 -6.85
C MET A 369 -19.13 2.47 -6.48
N GLY A 370 -20.29 1.89 -6.75
CA GLY A 370 -20.55 0.53 -6.36
C GLY A 370 -20.38 0.35 -4.84
N PRO A 371 -19.78 -0.77 -4.40
CA PRO A 371 -19.45 -1.00 -2.99
C PRO A 371 -18.09 -0.43 -2.57
N TRP A 372 -17.39 0.30 -3.46
CA TRP A 372 -16.01 0.71 -3.26
C TRP A 372 -15.92 2.05 -2.52
N GLY A 373 -15.14 2.05 -1.44
CA GLY A 373 -14.73 3.24 -0.71
C GLY A 373 -13.30 3.67 -1.07
N LEU A 374 -12.67 4.57 -0.32
CA LEU A 374 -13.21 5.29 0.82
C LEU A 374 -14.43 6.11 0.41
N HIS A 375 -15.49 6.06 1.22
CA HIS A 375 -16.62 6.96 1.08
C HIS A 375 -16.22 8.39 1.52
N TYR A 376 -15.50 9.08 0.63
CA TYR A 376 -14.86 10.36 0.86
C TYR A 376 -15.58 11.50 0.10
N GLU A 377 -16.82 11.76 0.46
CA GLU A 377 -17.66 12.78 -0.18
C GLU A 377 -18.17 13.83 0.81
N ARG A 378 -18.65 14.97 0.29
CA ARG A 378 -19.28 16.03 1.11
C ARG A 378 -20.46 15.59 1.96
N THR A 379 -21.05 14.45 1.62
CA THR A 379 -22.20 13.86 2.31
C THR A 379 -21.77 12.97 3.48
N ASN A 380 -20.48 12.68 3.65
CA ASN A 380 -20.00 11.98 4.85
C ASN A 380 -20.23 12.86 6.09
N THR A 381 -20.65 12.26 7.20
CA THR A 381 -21.05 12.98 8.42
C THR A 381 -19.94 13.90 8.96
N TRP A 382 -18.68 13.47 8.84
CA TRP A 382 -17.52 14.20 9.37
C TRP A 382 -16.83 15.12 8.34
N TRP A 383 -17.37 15.27 7.13
CA TRP A 383 -16.74 16.03 6.05
C TRP A 383 -16.33 17.46 6.46
N ASP A 384 -17.27 18.20 7.06
CA ASP A 384 -17.04 19.60 7.49
C ASP A 384 -15.98 19.72 8.60
N TRP A 385 -15.64 18.61 9.26
CA TRP A 385 -14.65 18.57 10.34
C TRP A 385 -13.30 18.01 9.89
N SER A 386 -13.13 17.72 8.60
CA SER A 386 -11.90 17.13 8.04
C SER A 386 -10.72 18.12 7.93
N GLY A 387 -10.94 19.41 8.16
CA GLY A 387 -9.93 20.48 7.96
C GLY A 387 -8.58 20.23 8.64
N PRO A 388 -8.52 19.92 9.96
CA PRO A 388 -7.25 19.65 10.65
C PRO A 388 -6.51 18.42 10.11
N TRP A 389 -7.22 17.39 9.67
CA TRP A 389 -6.60 16.22 9.03
C TRP A 389 -6.02 16.59 7.66
N HIS A 390 -6.71 17.42 6.87
CA HIS A 390 -6.15 17.95 5.63
C HIS A 390 -4.93 18.83 5.85
N ALA A 391 -4.91 19.64 6.91
CA ALA A 391 -3.74 20.44 7.28
C ALA A 391 -2.55 19.54 7.64
N TYR A 392 -2.79 18.46 8.40
CA TYR A 392 -1.80 17.43 8.68
C TYR A 392 -1.22 16.83 7.39
N LEU A 393 -2.08 16.31 6.50
CA LEU A 393 -1.64 15.73 5.22
C LEU A 393 -0.88 16.74 4.36
N SER A 394 -1.34 17.99 4.32
CA SER A 394 -0.69 19.05 3.54
C SER A 394 0.72 19.35 4.05
N ARG A 395 0.93 19.44 5.37
CA ARG A 395 2.25 19.65 5.97
C ARG A 395 3.19 18.47 5.70
N CYS A 396 2.70 17.23 5.88
CA CYS A 396 3.49 16.03 5.59
C CYS A 396 3.93 15.99 4.12
N GLN A 397 3.00 16.14 3.19
CA GLN A 397 3.28 16.14 1.76
C GLN A 397 4.22 17.28 1.34
N PHE A 398 4.08 18.47 1.93
CA PHE A 398 4.97 19.59 1.65
C PHE A 398 6.42 19.26 2.04
N LEU A 399 6.64 18.77 3.26
CA LEU A 399 7.98 18.44 3.78
C LEU A 399 8.59 17.24 3.05
N LEU A 400 7.79 16.21 2.74
CA LEU A 400 8.24 14.99 2.06
C LEU A 400 8.52 15.19 0.56
N ARG A 401 8.23 16.37 -0.01
CA ARG A 401 8.66 16.75 -1.37
C ARG A 401 10.00 17.48 -1.39
N GLN A 402 10.47 17.97 -0.25
CA GLN A 402 11.68 18.80 -0.21
C GLN A 402 12.94 17.96 -0.32
N GLY A 403 13.94 18.49 -1.03
CA GLY A 403 15.24 17.84 -1.15
C GLY A 403 15.15 16.42 -1.69
N GLU A 404 16.02 15.57 -1.19
CA GLU A 404 16.40 14.30 -1.77
C GLU A 404 16.11 13.13 -0.85
N SER A 405 15.63 12.01 -1.36
CA SER A 405 15.57 10.77 -0.57
C SER A 405 16.98 10.25 -0.26
N VAL A 406 17.16 9.68 0.93
CA VAL A 406 18.41 9.08 1.37
C VAL A 406 18.24 7.56 1.48
N ALA A 407 18.98 6.82 0.67
CA ALA A 407 19.03 5.36 0.67
C ALA A 407 20.47 4.89 0.44
N ASP A 408 20.90 3.85 1.15
CA ASP A 408 22.25 3.29 1.00
C ASP A 408 22.28 2.12 0.00
N VAL A 409 21.13 1.54 -0.30
CA VAL A 409 21.01 0.30 -1.06
C VAL A 409 20.24 0.54 -2.36
N LEU A 410 20.74 -0.01 -3.46
CA LEU A 410 20.00 -0.15 -4.71
C LEU A 410 19.65 -1.64 -4.88
N ARG A 411 18.37 -1.98 -5.04
CA ARG A 411 17.93 -3.35 -5.29
C ARG A 411 17.60 -3.51 -6.78
N LEU A 412 18.32 -4.40 -7.46
CA LEU A 412 18.05 -4.75 -8.84
C LEU A 412 16.92 -5.78 -8.90
N GLN A 413 15.84 -5.44 -9.59
CA GLN A 413 14.77 -6.37 -9.89
C GLN A 413 15.24 -7.42 -10.90
N SER A 414 14.76 -8.66 -10.75
CA SER A 414 14.94 -9.74 -11.72
C SER A 414 14.53 -9.32 -13.14
N GLU A 415 15.26 -9.83 -14.14
CA GLU A 415 14.93 -9.69 -15.57
C GLU A 415 13.74 -10.56 -16.00
N GLU A 416 13.14 -11.35 -15.11
CA GLU A 416 11.93 -12.13 -15.41
C GLU A 416 10.74 -11.20 -15.77
N PRO A 417 10.24 -11.25 -17.01
CA PRO A 417 9.10 -10.46 -17.43
C PRO A 417 7.86 -10.78 -16.59
N LEU A 418 7.08 -9.74 -16.29
CA LEU A 418 5.88 -9.81 -15.44
C LEU A 418 6.14 -10.17 -13.96
N LEU A 419 7.36 -10.52 -13.55
CA LEU A 419 7.68 -10.73 -12.14
C LEU A 419 7.78 -9.38 -11.44
N ARG A 420 6.88 -9.13 -10.49
CA ARG A 420 6.82 -7.82 -9.83
C ARG A 420 7.80 -7.70 -8.67
N PHE A 421 8.18 -6.46 -8.41
CA PHE A 421 9.08 -6.13 -7.30
C PHE A 421 8.47 -6.54 -5.96
N GLN A 422 9.24 -7.26 -5.15
CA GLN A 422 8.85 -7.65 -3.80
C GLN A 422 9.51 -6.75 -2.77
N VAL A 423 8.69 -6.02 -2.01
CA VAL A 423 9.17 -5.20 -0.91
C VAL A 423 9.78 -6.09 0.18
N ARG A 424 11.04 -5.80 0.51
CA ARG A 424 11.75 -6.41 1.65
C ARG A 424 12.36 -5.29 2.50
N PRO A 425 11.72 -4.91 3.62
CA PRO A 425 12.25 -3.88 4.51
C PRO A 425 13.65 -4.23 5.00
N LEU A 426 14.50 -3.21 5.16
CA LEU A 426 15.83 -3.34 5.76
C LEU A 426 15.81 -2.79 7.19
N VAL A 427 16.62 -3.38 8.08
CA VAL A 427 16.72 -2.90 9.46
C VAL A 427 17.70 -1.73 9.53
N GLY A 428 17.16 -0.53 9.73
CA GLY A 428 17.93 0.70 9.95
C GLY A 428 18.58 1.30 8.71
N TYR A 429 18.22 0.81 7.52
CA TYR A 429 18.60 1.37 6.23
C TYR A 429 17.35 1.51 5.35
N ASP A 430 17.45 2.34 4.31
CA ASP A 430 16.47 2.39 3.24
C ASP A 430 17.11 2.04 1.89
N TYR A 431 16.28 1.69 0.91
CA TYR A 431 16.70 1.29 -0.43
C TYR A 431 15.81 1.92 -1.51
N ASP A 432 16.32 1.99 -2.74
CA ASP A 432 15.48 2.12 -3.93
C ASP A 432 15.56 0.83 -4.76
N ALA A 433 14.49 0.51 -5.48
CA ALA A 433 14.45 -0.60 -6.44
C ALA A 433 14.57 -0.07 -7.87
N CYS A 434 15.38 -0.73 -8.71
CA CYS A 434 15.52 -0.40 -10.13
C CYS A 434 15.18 -1.58 -11.04
N GLY A 435 14.59 -1.26 -12.19
CA GLY A 435 14.46 -2.17 -13.32
C GLY A 435 15.71 -2.19 -14.19
N PRO A 436 15.77 -3.11 -15.18
CA PRO A 436 16.91 -3.24 -16.09
C PRO A 436 17.29 -1.95 -16.83
N GLU A 437 16.34 -1.08 -17.19
CA GLU A 437 16.65 0.15 -17.92
C GLU A 437 17.46 1.14 -17.09
N THR A 438 17.05 1.37 -15.85
CA THR A 438 17.79 2.24 -14.93
C THR A 438 19.14 1.62 -14.59
N PHE A 439 19.19 0.30 -14.40
CA PHE A 439 20.44 -0.39 -14.07
C PHE A 439 21.51 -0.24 -15.16
N ARG A 440 21.14 -0.28 -16.45
CA ARG A 440 22.09 -0.08 -17.56
C ARG A 440 22.79 1.27 -17.55
N GLN A 441 22.24 2.26 -16.84
CA GLN A 441 22.81 3.60 -16.70
C GLN A 441 23.69 3.74 -15.45
N LEU A 442 23.78 2.69 -14.63
CA LEU A 442 24.52 2.71 -13.38
C LEU A 442 26.02 2.75 -13.67
N THR A 443 26.73 3.58 -12.93
CA THR A 443 28.19 3.67 -13.02
C THR A 443 28.78 3.55 -11.63
N PHE A 444 30.07 3.25 -11.52
CA PHE A 444 30.78 3.35 -10.26
C PHE A 444 31.67 4.59 -10.27
N SER A 445 31.36 5.57 -9.43
CA SER A 445 32.14 6.80 -9.31
C SER A 445 32.16 7.31 -7.88
N LYS A 446 33.28 7.90 -7.46
CA LYS A 446 33.46 8.47 -6.11
C LYS A 446 33.11 7.48 -4.97
N GLY A 447 33.42 6.19 -5.14
CA GLY A 447 33.15 5.16 -4.14
C GLY A 447 31.66 4.81 -3.97
N ARG A 448 30.84 5.09 -4.99
CA ARG A 448 29.39 4.85 -4.99
C ARG A 448 28.92 4.33 -6.35
N LEU A 449 27.82 3.59 -6.33
CA LEU A 449 27.01 3.26 -7.49
C LEU A 449 26.15 4.48 -7.83
N ALA A 450 26.44 5.17 -8.92
CA ALA A 450 25.86 6.48 -9.26
C ALA A 450 25.04 6.45 -10.55
N LEU A 451 23.94 7.21 -10.55
CA LEU A 451 23.07 7.42 -11.70
C LEU A 451 23.20 8.84 -12.27
N PRO A 452 22.81 9.06 -13.53
CA PRO A 452 22.80 10.39 -14.14
C PRO A 452 21.95 11.42 -13.38
N SER A 453 20.92 10.98 -12.65
CA SER A 453 20.07 11.80 -11.78
C SER A 453 20.78 12.34 -10.52
N GLY A 454 22.04 11.94 -10.29
CA GLY A 454 22.80 12.27 -9.09
C GLY A 454 22.50 11.36 -7.89
N ARG A 455 21.56 10.40 -8.00
CA ARG A 455 21.36 9.37 -6.99
C ARG A 455 22.61 8.50 -6.87
N ALA A 456 22.98 8.13 -5.65
CA ALA A 456 24.18 7.35 -5.39
C ALA A 456 23.99 6.38 -4.22
N TYR A 457 24.43 5.14 -4.39
CA TYR A 457 24.22 4.03 -3.45
C TYR A 457 25.55 3.37 -3.07
N ARG A 458 25.56 2.64 -1.95
CA ARG A 458 26.74 1.97 -1.40
C ARG A 458 26.78 0.49 -1.73
N LEU A 459 25.63 -0.14 -1.85
CA LEU A 459 25.48 -1.58 -2.04
C LEU A 459 24.42 -1.86 -3.12
N LEU A 460 24.76 -2.70 -4.08
CA LEU A 460 23.80 -3.28 -5.02
C LEU A 460 23.32 -4.63 -4.48
N VAL A 461 22.02 -4.80 -4.32
CA VAL A 461 21.40 -6.09 -3.97
C VAL A 461 20.85 -6.72 -5.24
N LEU A 462 21.24 -7.97 -5.50
CA LEU A 462 20.77 -8.74 -6.65
C LEU A 462 19.64 -9.67 -6.23
N ASP A 463 18.41 -9.37 -6.66
CA ASP A 463 17.27 -10.27 -6.56
C ASP A 463 17.05 -10.96 -7.90
N HIS A 464 17.42 -12.24 -8.01
CA HIS A 464 17.18 -13.02 -9.23
C HIS A 464 16.71 -14.45 -8.90
N THR A 465 16.05 -15.09 -9.87
CA THR A 465 15.45 -16.44 -9.73
C THR A 465 16.39 -17.55 -10.18
N GLY A 466 17.71 -17.33 -10.06
CA GLY A 466 18.74 -18.21 -10.62
C GLY A 466 19.11 -17.91 -12.07
N THR A 467 18.35 -17.08 -12.78
CA THR A 467 18.66 -16.67 -14.15
C THR A 467 19.16 -15.22 -14.24
N MET A 468 20.00 -14.92 -15.23
CA MET A 468 20.48 -13.58 -15.57
C MET A 468 20.99 -13.54 -17.02
N THR A 469 20.81 -12.44 -17.74
CA THR A 469 21.37 -12.29 -19.08
C THR A 469 22.88 -12.02 -19.03
N VAL A 470 23.61 -12.44 -20.07
CA VAL A 470 25.05 -12.17 -20.19
C VAL A 470 25.36 -10.66 -20.14
N PRO A 471 24.62 -9.76 -20.84
CA PRO A 471 24.85 -8.32 -20.74
C PRO A 471 24.67 -7.76 -19.31
N MET A 472 23.65 -8.22 -18.58
CA MET A 472 23.40 -7.82 -17.21
C MET A 472 24.58 -8.20 -16.30
N LEU A 473 25.01 -9.46 -16.37
CA LEU A 473 26.12 -9.97 -15.55
C LEU A 473 27.46 -9.33 -15.93
N THR A 474 27.68 -9.07 -17.21
CA THR A 474 28.84 -8.32 -17.74
C THR A 474 28.92 -6.94 -17.11
N HIS A 475 27.80 -6.21 -17.07
CA HIS A 475 27.77 -4.88 -16.46
C HIS A 475 28.01 -4.94 -14.93
N ILE A 476 27.42 -5.92 -14.23
CA ILE A 476 27.70 -6.17 -12.81
C ILE A 476 29.20 -6.41 -12.59
N ARG A 477 29.84 -7.26 -13.40
CA ARG A 477 31.27 -7.53 -13.33
C ARG A 477 32.09 -6.24 -13.47
N ASP A 478 31.75 -5.39 -14.43
CA ASP A 478 32.47 -4.15 -14.68
C ASP A 478 32.34 -3.16 -13.52
N LEU A 479 31.14 -3.06 -12.92
CA LEU A 479 30.91 -2.28 -11.70
C LEU A 479 31.73 -2.82 -10.53
N VAL A 480 31.74 -4.14 -10.31
CA VAL A 480 32.50 -4.79 -9.23
C VAL A 480 34.01 -4.55 -9.43
N ARG A 481 34.55 -4.83 -10.62
CA ARG A 481 35.98 -4.59 -10.91
C ARG A 481 36.38 -3.14 -10.66
N SER A 482 35.47 -2.19 -10.90
CA SER A 482 35.67 -0.75 -10.67
C SER A 482 35.58 -0.33 -9.20
N GLY A 483 35.12 -1.18 -8.29
CA GLY A 483 35.05 -0.90 -6.85
C GLY A 483 33.68 -1.10 -6.20
N ALA A 484 32.65 -1.48 -6.95
CA ALA A 484 31.32 -1.67 -6.39
C ALA A 484 31.25 -2.87 -5.44
N ALA A 485 30.37 -2.75 -4.45
CA ALA A 485 29.96 -3.84 -3.59
C ALA A 485 28.60 -4.38 -4.04
N ILE A 486 28.49 -5.70 -4.17
CA ILE A 486 27.25 -6.40 -4.48
C ILE A 486 26.95 -7.46 -3.41
N VAL A 487 25.66 -7.71 -3.15
CA VAL A 487 25.21 -8.87 -2.36
C VAL A 487 24.09 -9.58 -3.10
N GLY A 488 24.18 -10.90 -3.22
CA GLY A 488 23.14 -11.68 -3.85
C GLY A 488 23.61 -13.08 -4.24
N PRO A 489 22.68 -13.92 -4.71
CA PRO A 489 23.02 -15.25 -5.18
C PRO A 489 23.89 -15.20 -6.44
N ARG A 490 24.55 -16.32 -6.73
CA ARG A 490 25.25 -16.56 -7.99
C ARG A 490 24.22 -16.90 -9.08
N PRO A 491 24.24 -16.29 -10.28
CA PRO A 491 23.40 -16.72 -11.39
C PRO A 491 23.85 -18.09 -11.92
N LEU A 492 22.91 -18.87 -12.43
CA LEU A 492 23.12 -20.27 -12.84
C LEU A 492 23.05 -20.45 -14.36
N THR A 493 22.06 -19.83 -15.01
CA THR A 493 21.80 -19.94 -16.45
C THR A 493 21.22 -18.65 -17.02
N THR A 494 21.21 -18.52 -18.34
CA THR A 494 20.51 -17.44 -19.04
C THR A 494 19.01 -17.74 -19.11
N PRO A 495 18.14 -16.73 -19.19
CA PRO A 495 16.69 -16.96 -19.17
C PRO A 495 16.06 -17.21 -20.56
N GLY A 496 16.68 -16.78 -21.65
CA GLY A 496 16.14 -16.86 -23.02
C GLY A 496 16.89 -17.83 -23.94
N LEU A 497 16.52 -17.85 -25.22
CA LEU A 497 17.18 -18.64 -26.28
C LEU A 497 18.25 -17.85 -27.05
N THR A 498 18.35 -16.54 -26.82
CA THR A 498 19.38 -15.70 -27.44
C THR A 498 20.77 -16.30 -27.16
N ASP A 499 21.46 -16.72 -28.22
CA ASP A 499 22.78 -17.38 -28.20
C ASP A 499 22.89 -18.66 -27.35
N PHE A 500 21.77 -19.30 -26.99
CA PHE A 500 21.77 -20.57 -26.28
C PHE A 500 22.30 -21.72 -27.18
N PRO A 501 23.13 -22.66 -26.67
CA PRO A 501 23.60 -22.81 -25.28
C PRO A 501 24.90 -22.06 -24.96
N GLN A 502 25.53 -21.39 -25.92
CA GLN A 502 26.80 -20.70 -25.72
C GLN A 502 26.70 -19.59 -24.66
N ALA A 503 25.56 -18.90 -24.59
CA ALA A 503 25.30 -17.88 -23.58
C ALA A 503 25.36 -18.43 -22.14
N ASP A 504 24.98 -19.70 -21.90
CA ASP A 504 25.11 -20.33 -20.58
C ASP A 504 26.57 -20.60 -20.23
N VAL A 505 27.41 -20.93 -21.22
CA VAL A 505 28.86 -21.12 -21.02
C VAL A 505 29.50 -19.80 -20.63
N GLU A 506 29.18 -18.72 -21.35
CA GLU A 506 29.70 -17.38 -21.06
C GLU A 506 29.23 -16.87 -19.70
N LEU A 507 27.94 -17.02 -19.38
CA LEU A 507 27.39 -16.64 -18.08
C LEU A 507 28.11 -17.36 -16.93
N ARG A 508 28.36 -18.67 -17.05
CA ARG A 508 29.09 -19.43 -16.03
C ARG A 508 30.50 -18.93 -15.84
N ALA A 509 31.22 -18.61 -16.92
CA ALA A 509 32.57 -18.05 -16.82
C ALA A 509 32.58 -16.70 -16.07
N LEU A 510 31.60 -15.82 -16.34
CA LEU A 510 31.43 -14.56 -15.62
C LEU A 510 31.04 -14.77 -14.15
N ALA A 511 30.17 -15.75 -13.89
CA ALA A 511 29.74 -16.08 -12.54
C ALA A 511 30.90 -16.69 -11.72
N ASP A 512 31.73 -17.54 -12.32
CA ASP A 512 32.93 -18.12 -11.70
C ASP A 512 33.97 -17.04 -11.37
N GLU A 513 34.09 -16.02 -12.21
CA GLU A 513 34.95 -14.88 -11.91
C GLU A 513 34.51 -14.15 -10.63
N LEU A 514 33.20 -13.86 -10.53
CA LEU A 514 32.64 -13.02 -9.47
C LEU A 514 32.40 -13.76 -8.15
N TRP A 515 31.89 -14.99 -8.20
CA TRP A 515 31.54 -15.78 -7.01
C TRP A 515 32.54 -16.91 -6.72
N GLY A 516 33.42 -17.24 -7.66
CA GLY A 516 34.21 -18.47 -7.64
C GLY A 516 33.46 -19.65 -8.26
N ALA A 517 34.23 -20.65 -8.73
CA ALA A 517 33.68 -21.89 -9.29
C ALA A 517 32.93 -22.72 -8.23
N ASP A 518 33.47 -22.77 -7.01
CA ASP A 518 32.86 -23.38 -5.83
C ASP A 518 32.66 -22.29 -4.76
N PRO A 519 31.50 -21.60 -4.73
CA PRO A 519 31.29 -20.44 -3.85
C PRO A 519 31.12 -20.88 -2.39
N VAL A 520 32.23 -21.04 -1.67
CA VAL A 520 32.27 -21.33 -0.23
C VAL A 520 32.49 -20.08 0.63
N GLU A 521 33.01 -19.01 0.02
CA GLU A 521 33.33 -17.74 0.69
C GLU A 521 32.10 -16.83 0.80
N THR A 522 31.88 -16.25 1.99
CA THR A 522 30.79 -15.27 2.18
C THR A 522 31.12 -13.87 1.65
N GLU A 523 32.40 -13.62 1.34
CA GLU A 523 32.92 -12.38 0.75
C GLU A 523 34.11 -12.70 -0.13
N ARG A 524 34.08 -12.19 -1.36
CA ARG A 524 35.17 -12.30 -2.33
C ARG A 524 35.53 -10.92 -2.86
N ILE A 525 36.84 -10.65 -2.96
CA ILE A 525 37.36 -9.42 -3.56
C ILE A 525 37.61 -9.69 -5.04
N VAL A 526 37.02 -8.87 -5.91
CA VAL A 526 37.19 -8.99 -7.37
C VAL A 526 37.50 -7.62 -7.94
N GLY A 527 38.70 -7.47 -8.51
CA GLY A 527 39.25 -6.15 -8.83
C GLY A 527 39.33 -5.27 -7.58
N GLN A 528 38.70 -4.09 -7.63
CA GLN A 528 38.62 -3.17 -6.48
C GLN A 528 37.35 -3.35 -5.64
N GLY A 529 36.41 -4.18 -6.09
CA GLY A 529 35.09 -4.35 -5.47
C GLY A 529 34.95 -5.61 -4.65
N ARG A 530 33.71 -5.87 -4.23
CA ARG A 530 33.37 -6.97 -3.32
C ARG A 530 32.09 -7.66 -3.74
N VAL A 531 32.09 -8.97 -3.66
CA VAL A 531 30.92 -9.84 -3.89
C VAL A 531 30.60 -10.55 -2.58
N PHE A 532 29.42 -10.28 -2.02
CA PHE A 532 28.93 -10.91 -0.79
C PHE A 532 27.91 -12.00 -1.12
N SER A 533 28.02 -13.15 -0.44
CA SER A 533 27.17 -14.33 -0.65
C SER A 533 26.73 -14.95 0.67
N GLY A 534 25.50 -15.43 0.74
CA GLY A 534 24.96 -16.13 1.92
C GLY A 534 24.75 -15.25 3.16
N ILE A 535 24.83 -13.92 3.03
CA ILE A 535 24.61 -12.96 4.12
C ILE A 535 23.54 -11.93 3.75
N THR A 536 22.97 -11.26 4.76
CA THR A 536 21.95 -10.22 4.54
C THR A 536 22.58 -8.91 4.05
N PRO A 537 21.80 -8.01 3.40
CA PRO A 537 22.29 -6.68 3.04
C PRO A 537 22.82 -5.86 4.23
N GLU A 538 22.20 -5.98 5.41
CA GLU A 538 22.66 -5.31 6.63
C GLU A 538 24.05 -5.81 7.07
N ALA A 539 24.28 -7.13 6.98
CA ALA A 539 25.59 -7.71 7.28
C ALA A 539 26.65 -7.26 6.27
N ALA A 540 26.30 -7.17 4.98
CA ALA A 540 27.17 -6.63 3.95
C ALA A 540 27.51 -5.14 4.21
N LEU A 541 26.53 -4.30 4.54
CA LEU A 541 26.72 -2.90 4.90
C LEU A 541 27.62 -2.73 6.13
N ALA A 542 27.47 -3.59 7.14
CA ALA A 542 28.34 -3.60 8.31
C ALA A 542 29.80 -3.90 7.93
N ARG A 543 30.06 -4.87 7.03
CA ARG A 543 31.40 -5.17 6.50
C ARG A 543 31.97 -4.03 5.65
N LEU A 544 31.10 -3.21 5.06
CA LEU A 544 31.47 -1.96 4.37
C LEU A 544 31.64 -0.76 5.31
N ASN A 545 31.58 -0.97 6.65
CA ASN A 545 31.65 0.06 7.67
C ASN A 545 30.58 1.16 7.50
N VAL A 546 29.39 0.77 7.04
CA VAL A 546 28.23 1.66 6.93
C VAL A 546 27.38 1.44 8.18
N ALA A 547 27.25 2.47 9.00
CA ALA A 547 26.33 2.43 10.14
C ALA A 547 24.87 2.58 9.68
N PRO A 548 23.88 2.02 10.40
CA PRO A 548 22.47 2.28 10.18
C PRO A 548 22.18 3.78 10.11
N ASP A 549 21.29 4.17 9.20
CA ASP A 549 20.86 5.56 9.02
C ASP A 549 19.94 6.01 10.15
N PHE A 550 19.05 5.12 10.59
CA PHE A 550 18.20 5.28 11.77
C PHE A 550 18.13 3.95 12.54
N ALA A 551 18.44 3.97 13.83
CA ALA A 551 18.41 2.78 14.69
C ALA A 551 17.63 3.08 15.98
N PRO A 552 16.33 2.75 16.06
CA PRO A 552 15.60 2.78 17.31
C PRO A 552 15.97 1.57 18.18
N ALA A 553 15.44 1.49 19.42
CA ALA A 553 15.54 0.25 20.19
C ALA A 553 14.96 -0.94 19.41
N ALA A 554 15.57 -2.12 19.52
CA ALA A 554 15.22 -3.29 18.73
C ALA A 554 13.74 -3.75 18.84
N THR A 555 13.05 -3.38 19.93
CA THR A 555 11.63 -3.68 20.16
C THR A 555 10.68 -2.66 19.53
N SER A 556 11.19 -1.55 18.99
CA SER A 556 10.40 -0.48 18.40
C SER A 556 9.86 -0.87 17.03
N ARG A 557 8.60 -0.55 16.77
CA ARG A 557 7.96 -0.71 15.45
C ARG A 557 7.81 0.61 14.69
N LEU A 558 8.57 1.64 15.08
CA LEU A 558 8.54 2.94 14.40
C LEU A 558 8.92 2.77 12.93
N ARG A 559 8.09 3.37 12.06
CA ARG A 559 8.35 3.48 10.62
C ARG A 559 8.98 4.82 10.33
N TRP A 560 9.82 4.90 9.31
CA TRP A 560 10.54 6.13 9.03
C TRP A 560 10.96 6.26 7.56
N ILE A 561 11.24 7.50 7.15
CA ILE A 561 11.94 7.84 5.91
C ILE A 561 12.83 9.06 6.14
N HIS A 562 13.96 9.12 5.44
CA HIS A 562 14.93 10.20 5.55
C HIS A 562 15.03 11.00 4.23
N ARG A 563 14.97 12.32 4.35
CA ARG A 563 15.24 13.27 3.27
C ARG A 563 16.38 14.21 3.63
N ARG A 564 17.24 14.50 2.66
CA ARG A 564 18.29 15.51 2.75
C ARG A 564 17.91 16.75 1.96
N LEU A 565 17.81 17.87 2.66
CA LEU A 565 17.58 19.19 2.11
C LEU A 565 18.92 19.93 1.94
N PRO A 566 18.96 21.04 1.19
CA PRO A 566 20.17 21.87 1.08
C PRO A 566 20.69 22.36 2.44
N ASP A 567 19.82 22.60 3.40
CA ASP A 567 20.10 23.23 4.69
C ASP A 567 19.68 22.38 5.91
N ALA A 568 19.20 21.14 5.71
CA ALA A 568 18.81 20.25 6.80
C ALA A 568 18.82 18.77 6.39
N ASP A 569 18.85 17.87 7.37
CA ASP A 569 18.43 16.47 7.19
C ASP A 569 17.11 16.29 7.96
N LEU A 570 16.15 15.58 7.38
CA LEU A 570 14.76 15.46 7.86
C LEU A 570 14.34 14.00 7.89
N TYR A 571 13.96 13.51 9.07
CA TYR A 571 13.42 12.17 9.28
C TYR A 571 11.94 12.28 9.60
N PHE A 572 11.06 11.67 8.81
CA PHE A 572 9.68 11.45 9.20
C PHE A 572 9.61 10.14 9.99
N ILE A 573 9.06 10.17 11.20
CA ILE A 573 8.94 9.01 12.09
C ILE A 573 7.47 8.83 12.44
N ALA A 574 6.93 7.64 12.20
CA ALA A 574 5.54 7.31 12.47
C ALA A 574 5.42 6.12 13.41
N ASN A 575 4.56 6.25 14.41
CA ASN A 575 4.18 5.16 15.31
C ASN A 575 2.92 4.46 14.79
N PRO A 576 3.00 3.20 14.34
CA PRO A 576 1.82 2.47 13.89
C PRO A 576 0.97 1.94 15.06
N GLU A 577 1.46 2.02 16.30
CA GLU A 577 0.85 1.38 17.47
C GLU A 577 -0.19 2.27 18.17
N ASP A 578 -1.14 1.64 18.85
CA ASP A 578 -2.19 2.29 19.67
C ASP A 578 -1.70 2.76 21.04
N ARG A 579 -0.37 2.77 21.25
CA ARG A 579 0.29 3.18 22.49
C ARG A 579 1.46 4.12 22.20
N PRO A 580 1.83 5.00 23.13
CA PRO A 580 3.07 5.77 23.03
C PRO A 580 4.30 4.86 22.97
N VAL A 581 5.29 5.26 22.18
CA VAL A 581 6.61 4.66 22.10
C VAL A 581 7.63 5.64 22.67
N ASN A 582 8.26 5.25 23.78
CA ASN A 582 9.42 5.94 24.34
C ASN A 582 10.66 5.12 24.03
N THR A 583 11.61 5.70 23.30
CA THR A 583 12.82 4.99 22.90
C THR A 583 14.00 5.96 22.76
N THR A 584 15.20 5.42 22.87
CA THR A 584 16.41 6.12 22.46
C THR A 584 16.78 5.64 21.07
N ALA A 585 16.87 6.56 20.11
CA ALA A 585 17.18 6.24 18.73
C ALA A 585 18.47 6.94 18.29
N ARG A 586 19.22 6.29 17.41
CA ARG A 586 20.42 6.85 16.78
C ARG A 586 20.10 7.27 15.36
N PHE A 587 20.56 8.47 15.01
CA PHE A 587 20.46 9.07 13.69
C PHE A 587 21.87 9.23 13.15
N ARG A 588 22.12 8.87 11.90
CA ARG A 588 23.44 9.00 11.27
C ARG A 588 23.74 10.44 10.82
N ILE A 589 23.59 11.36 11.77
CA ILE A 589 23.81 12.80 11.64
C ILE A 589 24.74 13.23 12.77
N THR A 590 25.70 14.11 12.48
CA THR A 590 26.65 14.63 13.47
C THR A 590 26.66 16.15 13.49
N GLY A 591 26.99 16.71 14.66
CA GLY A 591 27.27 18.15 14.79
C GLY A 591 26.07 19.08 14.56
N ARG A 592 24.83 18.58 14.66
CA ARG A 592 23.61 19.37 14.48
C ARG A 592 22.64 19.15 15.65
N ALA A 593 21.93 20.20 16.04
CA ALA A 593 20.91 20.14 17.08
C ALA A 593 19.57 19.69 16.46
N PRO A 594 18.94 18.62 16.98
CA PRO A 594 17.64 18.18 16.47
C PRO A 594 16.48 19.09 16.89
N GLU A 595 15.49 19.19 16.01
CA GLU A 595 14.19 19.82 16.24
C GLU A 595 13.07 18.80 15.98
N PHE A 596 11.97 18.95 16.71
CA PHE A 596 10.72 18.23 16.49
C PHE A 596 9.71 19.16 15.83
N TRP A 597 9.27 18.79 14.63
CA TRP A 597 8.23 19.49 13.88
C TRP A 597 6.98 18.62 13.89
N GLN A 598 5.90 19.11 14.51
CA GLN A 598 4.65 18.37 14.73
C GLN A 598 3.69 18.67 13.58
N PRO A 599 3.48 17.75 12.62
CA PRO A 599 2.66 18.01 11.45
C PRO A 599 1.17 18.19 11.77
N GLU A 600 0.64 17.68 12.88
CA GLU A 600 -0.76 17.91 13.26
C GLU A 600 -1.03 19.38 13.62
N THR A 601 -0.10 20.01 14.34
CA THR A 601 -0.28 21.36 14.90
C THR A 601 0.50 22.44 14.15
N GLY A 602 1.55 22.05 13.42
CA GLY A 602 2.53 22.97 12.85
C GLY A 602 3.56 23.49 13.87
N ARG A 603 3.58 22.96 15.10
CA ARG A 603 4.47 23.40 16.16
C ARG A 603 5.90 22.88 15.93
N ILE A 604 6.88 23.76 16.11
CA ILE A 604 8.30 23.44 16.10
C ILE A 604 8.86 23.58 17.52
N THR A 605 9.65 22.60 17.96
CA THR A 605 10.33 22.64 19.26
C THR A 605 11.75 22.08 19.15
N ARG A 606 12.70 22.67 19.87
CA ARG A 606 14.09 22.20 19.89
C ARG A 606 14.26 21.07 20.90
N ALA A 607 14.92 19.98 20.49
CA ALA A 607 15.18 18.85 21.37
C ALA A 607 16.21 19.24 22.44
N ALA A 608 15.95 18.88 23.70
CA ALA A 608 16.92 19.07 24.78
C ALA A 608 17.73 17.80 25.08
N LEU A 609 17.11 16.63 24.97
CA LEU A 609 17.65 15.34 25.37
C LEU A 609 18.29 14.61 24.19
N PHE A 610 19.55 14.93 23.90
CA PHE A 610 20.31 14.27 22.85
C PHE A 610 21.80 14.22 23.19
N ALA A 611 22.50 13.30 22.53
CA ALA A 611 23.91 13.05 22.72
C ALA A 611 24.60 12.95 21.36
N PRO A 612 25.50 13.89 21.00
CA PRO A 612 26.40 13.66 19.87
C PRO A 612 27.30 12.47 20.18
N LEU A 613 27.41 11.56 19.23
CA LEU A 613 28.30 10.40 19.21
C LEU A 613 29.24 10.53 18.00
N THR A 614 30.30 9.71 17.96
CA THR A 614 31.13 9.62 16.76
C THR A 614 30.28 9.06 15.60
N GLY A 615 30.08 9.87 14.56
CA GLY A 615 29.34 9.46 13.35
C GLY A 615 27.80 9.42 13.48
N SER A 616 27.23 9.74 14.65
CA SER A 616 25.77 9.74 14.85
C SER A 616 25.32 10.69 15.97
N THR A 617 24.02 10.89 16.08
CA THR A 617 23.37 11.60 17.19
C THR A 617 22.36 10.66 17.82
N GLU A 618 22.49 10.44 19.12
CA GLU A 618 21.53 9.70 19.92
C GLU A 618 20.48 10.66 20.49
N LEU A 619 19.20 10.35 20.35
CA LEU A 619 18.09 11.22 20.69
C LEU A 619 17.02 10.42 21.43
N SER A 620 16.54 10.95 22.55
CA SER A 620 15.35 10.41 23.21
C SER A 620 14.10 10.82 22.44
N LEU A 621 13.36 9.83 21.94
CA LEU A 621 12.12 9.99 21.20
C LEU A 621 10.93 9.58 22.07
N GLN A 622 9.92 10.44 22.10
CA GLN A 622 8.60 10.14 22.64
C GLN A 622 7.61 10.38 21.50
N VAL A 623 7.02 9.30 20.99
CA VAL A 623 6.04 9.36 19.90
C VAL A 623 4.75 8.75 20.41
N GLY A 624 3.70 9.54 20.55
CA GLY A 624 2.39 9.14 21.04
C GLY A 624 1.72 8.05 20.19
N ALA A 625 0.62 7.48 20.70
CA ALA A 625 -0.18 6.49 19.98
C ALA A 625 -0.62 7.05 18.62
N ARG A 626 -0.35 6.31 17.55
CA ARG A 626 -0.61 6.73 16.15
C ARG A 626 -0.06 8.11 15.78
N GLU A 627 0.89 8.64 16.53
CA GLU A 627 1.51 9.92 16.27
C GLU A 627 2.61 9.77 15.22
N SER A 628 2.87 10.87 14.52
CA SER A 628 4.00 11.00 13.61
C SER A 628 4.69 12.34 13.82
N VAL A 629 6.00 12.37 13.73
CA VAL A 629 6.81 13.58 13.96
C VAL A 629 7.91 13.68 12.92
N PHE A 630 8.26 14.89 12.52
CA PHE A 630 9.48 15.15 11.78
C PHE A 630 10.61 15.50 12.76
N VAL A 631 11.70 14.73 12.72
CA VAL A 631 12.95 15.07 13.40
C VAL A 631 13.87 15.73 12.38
N VAL A 632 14.12 17.03 12.57
CA VAL A 632 14.88 17.86 11.63
C VAL A 632 16.23 18.22 12.25
N PHE A 633 17.30 18.15 11.46
CA PHE A 633 18.67 18.53 11.83
C PHE A 633 19.14 19.70 10.96
N PRO A 634 18.79 20.95 11.30
CA PRO A 634 19.19 22.11 10.52
C PRO A 634 20.69 22.34 10.57
N THR A 635 21.25 22.83 9.47
CA THR A 635 22.68 23.17 9.35
C THR A 635 23.07 24.41 10.17
N HIS A 636 22.14 25.33 10.43
CA HIS A 636 22.40 26.63 11.06
C HIS A 636 21.82 26.75 12.49
N ALA A 637 21.22 25.69 13.03
CA ALA A 637 20.67 25.74 14.38
C ALA A 637 21.81 25.80 15.41
N PRO A 638 21.82 26.80 16.33
CA PRO A 638 22.83 26.85 17.37
C PRO A 638 22.73 25.61 18.26
N ILE A 639 23.87 24.94 18.49
CA ILE A 639 23.93 23.81 19.42
C ILE A 639 23.80 24.37 20.83
N LEU A 640 22.58 24.36 21.36
CA LEU A 640 22.31 24.61 22.77
C LEU A 640 22.88 23.44 23.59
N ASN A 641 23.32 23.70 24.82
CA ASN A 641 23.96 22.69 25.68
C ASN A 641 23.08 21.43 25.82
N PRO A 642 23.45 20.28 25.23
CA PRO A 642 22.58 19.12 25.26
C PRO A 642 22.41 18.59 26.69
N VAL A 643 21.22 18.11 27.01
CA VAL A 643 20.90 17.39 28.24
C VAL A 643 21.21 15.90 28.01
N ARG A 644 22.05 15.33 28.87
CA ARG A 644 22.52 13.93 28.80
C ARG A 644 21.63 12.97 29.58
N SER A 645 20.97 13.46 30.63
CA SER A 645 20.09 12.64 31.46
C SER A 645 19.01 13.48 32.13
N LEU A 646 17.89 12.83 32.44
CA LEU A 646 16.77 13.39 33.17
C LEU A 646 16.29 12.36 34.17
N ALA A 647 16.35 12.71 35.45
CA ALA A 647 15.86 11.89 36.55
C ALA A 647 14.73 12.58 37.29
N ARG A 648 13.83 11.78 37.86
CA ARG A 648 12.87 12.18 38.88
C ARG A 648 13.14 11.36 40.13
N ASP A 649 13.32 12.02 41.27
CA ASP A 649 13.58 11.39 42.57
C ASP A 649 14.73 10.36 42.51
N GLY A 650 15.78 10.68 41.74
CA GLY A 650 16.93 9.81 41.51
C GLY A 650 16.73 8.69 40.48
N ARG A 651 15.51 8.47 39.97
CA ARG A 651 15.20 7.48 38.93
C ARG A 651 15.31 8.09 37.53
N GLN A 652 16.13 7.51 36.67
CA GLN A 652 16.22 7.88 35.25
C GLN A 652 14.89 7.61 34.51
N LEU A 653 14.41 8.59 33.75
CA LEU A 653 13.09 8.52 33.10
C LEU A 653 13.13 7.96 31.66
N LEU A 654 14.30 7.86 31.04
CA LEU A 654 14.44 7.63 29.58
C LEU A 654 15.26 6.38 29.21
N GLU A 655 15.64 5.54 30.18
CA GLU A 655 16.50 4.36 29.94
C GLU A 655 15.77 3.03 29.75
N LYS A 656 14.44 2.94 29.98
CA LYS A 656 13.74 1.66 29.90
C LYS A 656 12.63 1.68 28.84
N PRO A 657 12.69 0.79 27.84
CA PRO A 657 11.51 0.42 27.07
C PRO A 657 10.41 0.01 28.06
N ASP A 658 9.18 0.45 27.82
CA ASP A 658 8.03 -0.08 28.53
C ASP A 658 7.99 -1.61 28.27
N PRO A 659 8.18 -2.47 29.30
CA PRO A 659 8.10 -3.90 29.10
C PRO A 659 6.66 -4.19 28.70
N GLY A 660 6.45 -4.57 27.43
CA GLY A 660 5.12 -4.76 26.85
C GLY A 660 4.18 -5.46 27.84
N VAL A 661 3.06 -4.81 28.15
CA VAL A 661 2.12 -5.27 29.17
C VAL A 661 1.50 -6.61 28.73
N SER A 662 1.74 -7.69 29.48
CA SER A 662 1.14 -9.01 29.21
C SER A 662 -0.32 -9.04 29.69
N ALA A 663 -1.26 -9.43 28.82
CA ALA A 663 -2.63 -9.71 29.22
C ALA A 663 -2.72 -11.09 29.90
N THR A 664 -3.42 -11.18 31.03
CA THR A 664 -3.73 -12.45 31.69
C THR A 664 -5.18 -12.84 31.38
N ILE A 665 -5.38 -13.91 30.62
CA ILE A 665 -6.71 -14.40 30.25
C ILE A 665 -7.34 -15.11 31.45
N THR A 666 -8.43 -14.56 31.99
CA THR A 666 -9.13 -15.14 33.15
C THR A 666 -10.22 -16.11 32.70
N LYS A 667 -10.84 -15.88 31.54
CA LYS A 667 -11.85 -16.77 30.92
C LYS A 667 -11.85 -16.63 29.41
N ALA A 668 -12.01 -17.74 28.69
CA ALA A 668 -12.19 -17.72 27.26
C ALA A 668 -13.07 -18.90 26.81
N SER A 669 -14.24 -18.62 26.27
CA SER A 669 -15.18 -19.63 25.77
C SER A 669 -15.42 -19.45 24.28
N TYR A 670 -15.30 -20.51 23.49
CA TYR A 670 -15.52 -20.51 22.05
C TYR A 670 -16.53 -21.59 21.66
N GLY A 671 -17.62 -21.22 21.00
CA GLY A 671 -18.66 -22.18 20.64
C GLY A 671 -19.96 -21.56 20.18
N VAL A 672 -21.03 -22.37 20.12
CA VAL A 672 -22.37 -21.87 19.80
C VAL A 672 -23.03 -21.30 21.05
N PRO A 673 -23.44 -20.01 21.04
CA PRO A 673 -24.12 -19.41 22.18
C PRO A 673 -25.36 -20.21 22.58
N GLY A 674 -25.48 -20.54 23.87
CA GLY A 674 -26.62 -21.27 24.41
C GLY A 674 -26.57 -22.80 24.31
N ASP A 675 -25.50 -23.38 23.73
CA ASP A 675 -25.31 -24.84 23.67
C ASP A 675 -24.01 -25.27 24.39
N PRO A 676 -24.09 -25.66 25.69
CA PRO A 676 -22.92 -26.03 26.49
C PRO A 676 -22.11 -27.20 25.92
N SER A 677 -22.75 -28.12 25.18
CA SER A 677 -22.06 -29.28 24.58
C SER A 677 -21.09 -28.87 23.45
N ARG A 678 -21.33 -27.68 22.89
CA ARG A 678 -20.59 -27.11 21.75
C ARG A 678 -19.81 -25.85 22.12
N ILE A 679 -19.43 -25.72 23.39
CA ILE A 679 -18.52 -24.69 23.88
C ILE A 679 -17.21 -25.33 24.32
N ARG A 680 -16.09 -24.69 23.99
CA ARG A 680 -14.73 -25.06 24.41
C ARG A 680 -14.14 -23.95 25.26
N ASP A 681 -13.44 -24.35 26.31
CA ASP A 681 -12.50 -23.47 26.99
C ASP A 681 -11.25 -23.33 26.11
N VAL A 682 -10.96 -22.11 25.68
CA VAL A 682 -9.86 -21.82 24.75
C VAL A 682 -8.80 -20.91 25.36
N ARG A 683 -8.72 -20.79 26.69
CA ARG A 683 -7.81 -19.85 27.37
C ARG A 683 -6.36 -19.97 26.91
N GLU A 684 -5.82 -21.19 26.87
CA GLU A 684 -4.44 -21.46 26.45
C GLU A 684 -4.21 -21.13 24.98
N LYS A 685 -5.15 -21.52 24.11
CA LYS A 685 -5.05 -21.28 22.67
C LYS A 685 -5.13 -19.79 22.36
N VAL A 686 -6.03 -19.07 23.03
CA VAL A 686 -6.11 -17.61 22.97
C VAL A 686 -4.81 -16.98 23.43
N LYS A 687 -4.24 -17.42 24.56
CA LYS A 687 -2.96 -16.91 25.06
C LYS A 687 -1.84 -17.09 24.03
N SER A 688 -1.71 -18.28 23.44
CA SER A 688 -0.71 -18.55 22.39
C SER A 688 -0.89 -17.65 21.17
N LEU A 689 -2.14 -17.43 20.74
CA LEU A 689 -2.44 -16.55 19.60
C LEU A 689 -2.10 -15.08 19.90
N ILE A 690 -2.30 -14.62 21.13
CA ILE A 690 -1.91 -13.28 21.58
C ILE A 690 -0.40 -13.13 21.68
N ASP A 691 0.30 -14.14 22.22
CA ASP A 691 1.75 -14.10 22.35
C ASP A 691 2.42 -14.04 20.96
N ALA A 692 1.80 -14.65 19.95
CA ALA A 692 2.23 -14.57 18.55
C ALA A 692 1.82 -13.25 17.85
N ASP A 693 0.60 -12.74 18.12
CA ASP A 693 0.08 -11.49 17.55
C ASP A 693 -0.64 -10.67 18.64
N PRO A 694 0.09 -9.78 19.34
CA PRO A 694 -0.45 -9.04 20.48
C PRO A 694 -1.59 -8.06 20.14
N GLU A 695 -1.82 -7.80 18.85
CA GLU A 695 -2.87 -6.92 18.31
C GLU A 695 -4.19 -7.65 18.06
N GLY A 696 -4.25 -8.95 18.34
CA GLY A 696 -5.43 -9.79 18.16
C GLY A 696 -5.27 -10.83 17.07
N PHE A 697 -6.31 -11.62 16.82
CA PHE A 697 -6.29 -12.71 15.86
C PHE A 697 -7.67 -12.94 15.26
N VAL A 698 -7.72 -13.59 14.10
CA VAL A 698 -8.99 -14.03 13.50
C VAL A 698 -9.59 -15.12 14.36
N VAL A 699 -10.79 -14.90 14.90
CA VAL A 699 -11.48 -15.82 15.85
C VAL A 699 -11.57 -17.23 15.29
N GLY A 700 -11.75 -17.38 13.97
CA GLY A 700 -11.80 -18.68 13.29
C GLY A 700 -10.56 -19.55 13.46
N ARG A 701 -9.39 -18.98 13.80
CA ARG A 701 -8.18 -19.76 14.14
C ARG A 701 -8.38 -20.67 15.35
N LEU A 702 -9.35 -20.37 16.20
CA LEU A 702 -9.71 -21.24 17.33
C LEU A 702 -10.29 -22.58 16.89
N ALA A 703 -10.83 -22.71 15.67
CA ALA A 703 -11.30 -23.98 15.12
C ALA A 703 -10.17 -24.86 14.55
N GLU A 704 -8.93 -24.35 14.39
CA GLU A 704 -7.81 -25.13 13.86
C GLU A 704 -7.47 -26.32 14.79
N GLY A 705 -7.75 -27.55 14.36
CA GLY A 705 -7.46 -28.78 15.12
C GLY A 705 -8.52 -29.23 16.11
N ASP A 706 -9.48 -28.37 16.50
CA ASP A 706 -10.63 -28.72 17.34
C ASP A 706 -11.78 -27.72 17.07
N ASP A 707 -12.66 -28.05 16.13
CA ASP A 707 -13.87 -27.27 15.84
C ASP A 707 -15.06 -27.84 16.63
N PRO A 708 -15.63 -27.11 17.61
CA PRO A 708 -16.77 -27.60 18.38
C PRO A 708 -18.08 -27.67 17.59
N ALA A 709 -18.10 -27.14 16.37
CA ALA A 709 -19.32 -26.80 15.66
C ALA A 709 -19.06 -26.58 14.16
N TRP A 710 -18.60 -27.62 13.46
CA TRP A 710 -18.30 -27.54 12.03
C TRP A 710 -19.50 -27.02 11.22
N GLY A 711 -19.25 -26.04 10.34
CA GLY A 711 -20.28 -25.43 9.48
C GLY A 711 -21.22 -24.42 10.17
N VAL A 712 -21.00 -24.11 11.45
CA VAL A 712 -21.76 -23.09 12.21
C VAL A 712 -20.82 -21.97 12.64
N VAL A 713 -21.34 -20.74 12.81
CA VAL A 713 -20.61 -19.59 13.35
C VAL A 713 -20.49 -19.71 14.87
N LYS A 714 -19.28 -19.52 15.40
CA LYS A 714 -18.94 -19.67 16.81
C LYS A 714 -18.58 -18.30 17.36
N THR A 715 -18.99 -18.07 18.60
CA THR A 715 -18.67 -16.86 19.34
C THR A 715 -17.56 -17.15 20.33
N LEU A 716 -16.50 -16.34 20.29
CA LEU A 716 -15.51 -16.22 21.33
C LEU A 716 -15.98 -15.16 22.32
N ALA A 717 -16.09 -15.51 23.59
CA ALA A 717 -16.26 -14.58 24.70
C ALA A 717 -15.05 -14.66 25.64
N LEU A 718 -14.44 -13.51 25.92
CA LEU A 718 -13.22 -13.36 26.69
C LEU A 718 -13.45 -12.50 27.92
N GLU A 719 -12.86 -12.91 29.03
CA GLU A 719 -12.58 -12.10 30.20
C GLU A 719 -11.06 -12.15 30.44
N TYR A 720 -10.42 -11.00 30.62
CA TYR A 720 -8.97 -10.92 30.82
C TYR A 720 -8.62 -9.70 31.65
N THR A 721 -7.38 -9.68 32.15
CA THR A 721 -6.84 -8.53 32.88
C THR A 721 -5.59 -7.99 32.21
N ILE A 722 -5.42 -6.67 32.25
CA ILE A 722 -4.21 -5.97 31.83
C ILE A 722 -3.80 -5.07 33.00
N SER A 723 -2.60 -5.27 33.53
CA SER A 723 -2.14 -4.57 34.74
C SER A 723 -3.14 -4.63 35.90
N GLY A 724 -3.85 -5.77 36.06
CA GLY A 724 -4.86 -5.98 37.09
C GLY A 724 -6.25 -5.37 36.82
N GLN A 725 -6.43 -4.61 35.74
CA GLN A 725 -7.75 -4.08 35.34
C GLN A 725 -8.52 -5.10 34.48
N PRO A 726 -9.81 -5.37 34.76
CA PRO A 726 -10.60 -6.35 34.03
C PRO A 726 -11.15 -5.78 32.71
N PHE A 727 -11.14 -6.61 31.68
CA PHE A 727 -11.67 -6.34 30.35
C PHE A 727 -12.46 -7.53 29.82
N THR A 728 -13.40 -7.25 28.92
CA THR A 728 -14.11 -8.28 28.15
C THR A 728 -13.98 -8.01 26.66
N ALA A 729 -14.02 -9.08 25.86
CA ALA A 729 -14.08 -8.98 24.41
C ALA A 729 -14.95 -10.11 23.85
N ILE A 730 -15.73 -9.80 22.82
CA ILE A 730 -16.59 -10.77 22.13
C ILE A 730 -16.33 -10.64 20.63
N GLY A 731 -16.24 -11.77 19.94
CA GLY A 731 -16.11 -11.80 18.47
C GLY A 731 -16.58 -13.14 17.92
N THR A 732 -17.04 -13.15 16.68
CA THR A 732 -17.48 -14.35 15.97
C THR A 732 -16.46 -14.75 14.91
N ASP A 733 -16.42 -16.00 14.45
CA ASP A 733 -15.69 -16.31 13.23
C ASP A 733 -16.46 -15.75 11.99
N PRO A 734 -15.82 -15.00 11.07
CA PRO A 734 -14.38 -14.81 10.86
C PRO A 734 -13.82 -13.45 11.35
N GLU A 735 -14.43 -12.81 12.33
CA GLU A 735 -13.97 -11.52 12.85
C GLU A 735 -12.56 -11.62 13.44
N ARG A 736 -11.79 -10.53 13.34
CA ARG A 736 -10.54 -10.38 14.08
C ARG A 736 -10.85 -9.77 15.44
N ILE A 737 -10.68 -10.54 16.51
CA ILE A 737 -10.86 -10.01 17.86
C ILE A 737 -9.65 -9.17 18.22
N LYS A 738 -9.89 -7.93 18.65
CA LYS A 738 -8.86 -7.05 19.22
C LYS A 738 -8.99 -7.08 20.73
N PHE A 739 -7.86 -7.15 21.41
CA PHE A 739 -7.84 -6.97 22.86
C PHE A 739 -7.91 -5.48 23.13
N SER A 740 -9.03 -5.04 23.71
CA SER A 740 -9.17 -3.74 24.35
C SER A 740 -8.12 -3.61 25.44
N ARG A 741 -6.93 -3.16 25.07
CA ARG A 741 -6.03 -2.56 26.03
C ARG A 741 -6.71 -1.29 26.48
N PRO A 742 -6.60 -0.90 27.77
CA PRO A 742 -6.93 0.46 28.10
C PRO A 742 -6.13 1.31 27.12
N VAL A 743 -6.79 2.20 26.38
CA VAL A 743 -6.11 3.38 25.85
C VAL A 743 -5.60 4.01 27.13
N LEU A 744 -4.35 3.66 27.50
CA LEU A 744 -3.73 4.28 28.64
C LEU A 744 -3.86 5.76 28.30
N PRO A 745 -4.51 6.56 29.17
CA PRO A 745 -4.46 8.00 28.96
C PRO A 745 -2.99 8.29 28.73
N PRO A 746 -2.63 9.13 27.74
CA PRO A 746 -1.23 9.41 27.48
C PRO A 746 -0.63 9.68 28.85
N ALA A 747 0.22 8.76 29.34
CA ALA A 747 0.99 9.05 30.52
C ALA A 747 1.71 10.29 30.05
N GLU A 748 1.33 11.47 30.55
CA GLU A 748 1.90 12.71 30.06
C GLU A 748 3.37 12.60 30.42
N THR A 749 4.14 12.12 29.43
CA THR A 749 5.51 11.74 29.62
C THR A 749 6.22 13.02 29.95
N THR A 750 7.09 12.97 30.95
CA THR A 750 7.91 14.13 31.25
C THR A 750 8.63 14.54 29.97
N GLN A 751 8.38 15.78 29.52
CA GLN A 751 8.99 16.35 28.34
C GLN A 751 10.04 17.37 28.75
N LEU A 752 11.20 17.32 28.12
CA LEU A 752 12.22 18.34 28.27
C LEU A 752 12.60 18.86 26.89
N LYS A 753 12.44 20.16 26.70
CA LYS A 753 12.68 20.83 25.40
C LYS A 753 13.22 22.22 25.60
N TYR A 754 13.85 22.76 24.57
CA TYR A 754 14.17 24.17 24.50
C TYR A 754 12.99 24.95 23.89
N ASP A 755 12.65 26.08 24.51
CA ASP A 755 11.72 27.03 23.91
C ASP A 755 12.39 27.90 22.82
N ALA A 756 11.62 28.82 22.24
CA ALA A 756 12.09 29.70 21.17
C ALA A 756 13.26 30.61 21.61
N ASP A 757 13.31 30.97 22.90
CA ASP A 757 14.37 31.80 23.48
C ASP A 757 15.61 30.96 23.88
N GLY A 758 15.58 29.64 23.63
CA GLY A 758 16.65 28.73 24.02
C GLY A 758 16.68 28.41 25.51
N ARG A 759 15.61 28.68 26.26
CA ARG A 759 15.49 28.30 27.67
C ARG A 759 14.97 26.87 27.77
N LEU A 760 15.53 26.13 28.73
CA LEU A 760 15.15 24.75 28.98
C LEU A 760 13.80 24.71 29.72
N VAL A 761 12.84 23.96 29.20
CA VAL A 761 11.48 23.88 29.72
C VAL A 761 11.13 22.43 30.04
N LEU A 762 10.77 22.19 31.30
CA LEU A 762 10.24 20.93 31.81
C LEU A 762 8.71 20.95 31.73
N GLY A 763 8.13 19.99 31.03
CA GLY A 763 6.72 19.61 31.13
C GLY A 763 6.60 18.36 31.99
N ALA A 764 5.86 18.41 33.10
CA ALA A 764 5.72 17.29 34.03
C ALA A 764 4.29 17.15 34.54
N SER A 765 3.83 15.91 34.66
CA SER A 765 2.49 15.53 35.16
C SER A 765 2.54 14.78 36.49
N GLU A 766 3.74 14.56 37.03
CA GLU A 766 3.96 13.89 38.30
C GLU A 766 4.76 14.80 39.23
N PRO A 767 4.47 14.83 40.55
CA PRO A 767 5.29 15.54 41.51
C PRO A 767 6.64 14.84 41.70
N GLY A 768 7.62 15.60 42.20
CA GLY A 768 8.95 15.08 42.51
C GLY A 768 10.06 16.10 42.28
N ASP A 769 11.26 15.70 42.64
CA ASP A 769 12.49 16.45 42.37
C ASP A 769 13.07 15.99 41.03
N TYR A 770 13.00 16.87 40.04
CA TYR A 770 13.52 16.63 38.70
C TYR A 770 14.91 17.20 38.56
N GLU A 771 15.84 16.41 38.04
CA GLU A 771 17.21 16.81 37.78
C GLU A 771 17.60 16.46 36.34
N ALA A 772 17.96 17.47 35.56
CA ALA A 772 18.59 17.31 34.27
C ALA A 772 20.09 17.61 34.39
N ARG A 773 20.94 16.80 33.73
CA ARG A 773 22.38 17.08 33.64
C ARG A 773 22.75 17.40 32.20
N ASN A 774 23.35 18.57 32.00
CA ASN A 774 23.84 18.96 30.68
C ASN A 774 25.19 18.31 30.35
N ALA A 775 25.67 18.51 29.13
CA ALA A 775 26.96 17.99 28.67
C ALA A 775 28.17 18.50 29.45
N SER A 776 28.08 19.62 30.17
CA SER A 776 29.14 20.14 31.04
C SER A 776 29.07 19.58 32.47
N GLY A 777 28.14 18.65 32.76
CA GLY A 777 27.91 18.09 34.09
C GLY A 777 27.13 19.00 35.05
N ARG A 778 26.70 20.20 34.60
CA ARG A 778 25.87 21.11 35.39
C ARG A 778 24.49 20.50 35.58
N ALA A 779 24.07 20.40 36.84
CA ALA A 779 22.72 20.00 37.21
C ALA A 779 21.75 21.19 37.11
N ILE A 780 20.59 20.96 36.51
CA ILE A 780 19.46 21.88 36.46
C ILE A 780 18.32 21.18 37.18
N LYS A 781 17.75 21.83 38.19
CA LYS A 781 16.79 21.22 39.10
C LYS A 781 15.45 21.93 39.02
N TRP A 782 14.37 21.15 39.02
CA TRP A 782 13.02 21.64 39.23
C TRP A 782 12.40 20.86 40.38
N LYS A 783 11.62 21.56 41.20
CA LYS A 783 10.75 20.93 42.18
C LYS A 783 9.33 21.02 41.70
N VAL A 784 8.73 19.88 41.37
CA VAL A 784 7.32 19.81 40.98
C VAL A 784 6.51 19.51 42.23
N ALA A 785 5.79 20.52 42.70
CA ALA A 785 4.88 20.39 43.83
C ALA A 785 3.74 19.39 43.54
N PRO A 786 3.10 18.81 44.57
CA PRO A 786 1.90 17.99 44.40
C PRO A 786 0.87 18.66 43.47
N LEU A 787 0.50 17.92 42.43
CA LEU A 787 -0.50 18.35 41.46
C LEU A 787 -1.89 17.90 41.93
N PRO A 788 -2.95 18.68 41.66
CA PRO A 788 -4.31 18.26 41.96
C PRO A 788 -4.62 16.94 41.24
N ALA A 789 -5.19 15.98 41.99
CA ALA A 789 -5.56 14.68 41.43
C ALA A 789 -6.46 14.84 40.19
N PRO A 790 -6.41 13.90 39.23
CA PRO A 790 -7.33 13.93 38.09
C PRO A 790 -8.79 14.00 38.56
N GLN A 791 -9.57 14.91 37.99
CA GLN A 791 -10.98 15.10 38.33
C GLN A 791 -11.86 14.53 37.23
N THR A 792 -12.57 13.45 37.54
CA THR A 792 -13.57 12.89 36.63
C THR A 792 -14.79 13.80 36.55
N VAL A 793 -15.24 14.12 35.34
CA VAL A 793 -16.44 14.93 35.10
C VAL A 793 -17.67 14.02 35.14
N ALA A 794 -18.26 13.88 36.32
CA ALA A 794 -19.42 13.01 36.57
C ALA A 794 -20.77 13.73 36.51
N GLY A 795 -21.86 12.96 36.54
CA GLY A 795 -23.24 13.46 36.59
C GLY A 795 -23.85 13.79 35.22
N PRO A 796 -25.07 14.34 35.19
CA PRO A 796 -25.87 14.39 33.98
C PRO A 796 -25.33 15.33 32.91
N TRP A 797 -25.58 14.97 31.66
CA TRP A 797 -25.26 15.73 30.45
C TRP A 797 -26.54 16.01 29.67
N LYS A 798 -26.72 17.25 29.21
CA LYS A 798 -27.75 17.57 28.22
C LYS A 798 -27.18 17.31 26.83
N VAL A 799 -27.82 16.47 26.03
CA VAL A 799 -27.39 16.14 24.67
C VAL A 799 -28.43 16.64 23.69
N ASN A 800 -28.05 17.56 22.81
CA ASN A 800 -28.93 18.16 21.81
C ASN A 800 -28.69 17.53 20.43
N PHE A 801 -29.75 17.36 19.66
CA PHE A 801 -29.70 16.81 18.31
C PHE A 801 -30.24 17.81 17.27
N PRO A 802 -29.74 17.79 16.02
CA PRO A 802 -30.25 18.62 14.95
C PRO A 802 -31.73 18.33 14.66
N ALA A 803 -32.49 19.37 14.30
CA ALA A 803 -33.87 19.22 13.85
C ALA A 803 -33.94 18.33 12.60
N GLY A 804 -34.98 17.49 12.52
CA GLY A 804 -35.18 16.58 11.38
C GLY A 804 -34.25 15.36 11.35
N SER A 805 -33.43 15.12 12.37
CA SER A 805 -32.53 13.95 12.45
C SER A 805 -33.22 12.65 12.87
N GLY A 806 -34.50 12.71 13.23
CA GLY A 806 -35.26 11.60 13.81
C GLY A 806 -35.11 11.47 15.33
N ALA A 807 -34.07 12.08 15.92
CA ALA A 807 -33.91 12.18 17.38
C ALA A 807 -34.78 13.31 17.98
N PRO A 808 -35.16 13.23 19.27
CA PRO A 808 -35.78 14.36 19.97
C PRO A 808 -34.83 15.57 20.02
N PRO A 809 -35.33 16.80 20.25
CA PRO A 809 -34.48 18.00 20.30
C PRO A 809 -33.33 17.90 21.31
N PHE A 810 -33.58 17.26 22.46
CA PHE A 810 -32.55 16.89 23.43
C PHE A 810 -32.94 15.68 24.27
N ILE A 811 -31.94 15.08 24.91
CA ILE A 811 -32.09 14.11 26.01
C ILE A 811 -31.19 14.52 27.19
N THR A 812 -31.43 13.88 28.33
CA THR A 812 -30.48 13.89 29.46
C THR A 812 -29.82 12.51 29.56
N LEU A 813 -28.49 12.50 29.65
CA LEU A 813 -27.71 11.30 29.94
C LEU A 813 -27.15 11.42 31.36
N ASP A 814 -27.62 10.60 32.29
CA ASP A 814 -27.14 10.60 33.68
C ASP A 814 -25.65 10.19 33.78
N ALA A 815 -25.21 9.36 32.84
CA ALA A 815 -23.82 8.97 32.62
C ALA A 815 -23.50 8.89 31.13
N LEU A 816 -22.25 9.14 30.77
CA LEU A 816 -21.77 8.97 29.40
C LEU A 816 -21.87 7.50 28.99
N THR A 817 -22.53 7.25 27.87
CA THR A 817 -22.73 5.91 27.28
C THR A 817 -22.93 6.07 25.78
N SER A 818 -22.82 4.96 25.04
CA SER A 818 -23.05 4.98 23.60
C SER A 818 -24.50 5.38 23.29
N LEU A 819 -24.68 6.28 22.32
CA LEU A 819 -26.00 6.64 21.82
C LEU A 819 -26.70 5.44 21.15
N SER A 820 -25.94 4.48 20.60
CA SER A 820 -26.48 3.30 19.93
C SER A 820 -27.10 2.25 20.86
N THR A 821 -26.96 2.39 22.19
CA THR A 821 -27.61 1.49 23.17
C THR A 821 -28.89 2.09 23.75
N ARG A 822 -29.27 3.29 23.33
CA ARG A 822 -30.45 4.02 23.81
C ARG A 822 -31.76 3.34 23.42
N LEU A 823 -32.81 3.59 24.18
CA LEU A 823 -34.15 3.03 23.93
C LEU A 823 -34.91 3.84 22.89
N GLU A 824 -34.65 5.14 22.84
CA GLU A 824 -35.24 6.08 21.90
C GLU A 824 -34.73 5.80 20.49
N GLU A 825 -35.59 5.27 19.60
CA GLU A 825 -35.19 4.81 18.26
C GLU A 825 -34.46 5.88 17.43
N GLY A 826 -34.89 7.14 17.55
CA GLY A 826 -34.25 8.28 16.90
C GLY A 826 -32.83 8.56 17.39
N VAL A 827 -32.55 8.30 18.68
CA VAL A 827 -31.21 8.44 19.28
C VAL A 827 -30.35 7.22 18.97
N ARG A 828 -30.92 6.02 19.11
CA ARG A 828 -30.26 4.73 18.83
C ARG A 828 -29.66 4.71 17.43
N HIS A 829 -30.44 5.18 16.45
CA HIS A 829 -30.08 5.20 15.04
C HIS A 829 -29.61 6.58 14.56
N PHE A 830 -29.22 7.48 15.46
CA PHE A 830 -28.75 8.81 15.08
C PHE A 830 -27.44 8.72 14.28
N SER A 831 -27.34 9.49 13.19
CA SER A 831 -26.09 9.78 12.49
C SER A 831 -26.01 11.28 12.20
N GLY A 832 -24.89 11.92 12.55
CA GLY A 832 -24.68 13.36 12.46
C GLY A 832 -23.92 13.91 13.67
N ILE A 833 -24.18 15.17 14.02
CA ILE A 833 -23.54 15.87 15.14
C ILE A 833 -24.46 15.92 16.36
N ALA A 834 -24.08 15.29 17.46
CA ALA A 834 -24.75 15.40 18.76
C ALA A 834 -23.96 16.34 19.68
N THR A 835 -24.63 17.30 20.32
CA THR A 835 -23.98 18.35 21.13
C THR A 835 -24.22 18.16 22.62
N TYR A 836 -23.17 17.78 23.35
CA TYR A 836 -23.17 17.56 24.78
C TYR A 836 -22.87 18.86 25.52
N GLN A 837 -23.68 19.21 26.51
CA GLN A 837 -23.56 20.42 27.31
C GLN A 837 -23.54 20.12 28.80
N LYS A 838 -22.65 20.80 29.52
CA LYS A 838 -22.54 20.71 30.98
C LYS A 838 -21.87 21.94 31.57
N THR A 839 -22.25 22.30 32.79
CA THR A 839 -21.46 23.21 33.64
C THR A 839 -20.45 22.39 34.44
N LEU A 840 -19.17 22.75 34.30
CA LEU A 840 -18.03 22.11 34.93
C LEU A 840 -17.45 23.02 36.01
N ALA A 841 -17.47 22.59 37.27
CA ALA A 841 -16.76 23.28 38.34
C ALA A 841 -15.28 22.88 38.34
N ILE A 842 -14.37 23.85 38.33
CA ILE A 842 -12.92 23.65 38.33
C ILE A 842 -12.32 24.33 39.55
N ASP A 843 -11.64 23.53 40.38
CA ASP A 843 -11.04 24.02 41.62
C ASP A 843 -9.93 25.04 41.38
N ASP A 844 -9.96 26.15 42.13
CA ASP A 844 -9.00 27.27 42.09
C ASP A 844 -7.55 26.81 42.17
N VAL A 845 -7.30 25.72 42.90
CA VAL A 845 -5.96 25.13 43.06
C VAL A 845 -5.33 24.85 41.70
N ARG A 846 -6.09 24.47 40.67
CA ARG A 846 -5.55 24.11 39.34
C ARG A 846 -4.96 25.30 38.56
N PHE A 847 -5.14 26.54 39.01
CA PHE A 847 -4.72 27.76 38.31
C PHE A 847 -3.44 28.41 38.85
N ALA A 848 -2.67 27.71 39.70
CA ALA A 848 -1.38 28.23 40.17
C ALA A 848 -0.37 28.47 39.03
N GLN A 849 0.60 29.36 39.24
CA GLN A 849 1.60 29.73 38.22
C GLN A 849 2.31 28.50 37.63
N GLY A 850 2.43 28.47 36.30
CA GLY A 850 3.07 27.38 35.57
C GLY A 850 2.23 26.11 35.43
N ARG A 851 1.03 26.03 36.04
CA ARG A 851 0.12 24.91 35.82
C ARG A 851 -0.49 24.96 34.43
N ARG A 852 -0.71 23.78 33.87
CA ARG A 852 -1.46 23.53 32.65
C ARG A 852 -2.63 22.62 32.99
N LEU A 853 -3.73 22.80 32.28
CA LEU A 853 -4.95 22.03 32.44
C LEU A 853 -5.31 21.42 31.09
N ALA A 854 -5.50 20.11 31.08
CA ALA A 854 -5.94 19.37 29.91
C ALA A 854 -7.28 18.69 30.20
N LEU A 855 -8.18 18.72 29.21
CA LEU A 855 -9.42 17.97 29.21
C LEU A 855 -9.25 16.73 28.34
N ASP A 856 -9.25 15.57 28.99
CA ASP A 856 -9.22 14.25 28.38
C ASP A 856 -10.65 13.77 28.17
N LEU A 857 -11.07 13.60 26.93
CA LEU A 857 -12.43 13.18 26.60
C LEU A 857 -12.65 11.66 26.73
N GLY A 858 -11.59 10.89 26.99
CA GLY A 858 -11.66 9.43 27.00
C GLY A 858 -12.05 8.89 25.62
N GLU A 859 -13.04 7.99 25.59
CA GLU A 859 -13.52 7.39 24.34
C GLU A 859 -14.51 8.30 23.60
N VAL A 860 -14.20 8.59 22.34
CA VAL A 860 -14.99 9.41 21.41
C VAL A 860 -15.25 8.62 20.13
N GLN A 861 -16.52 8.58 19.70
CA GLN A 861 -16.97 7.89 18.49
C GLN A 861 -17.67 8.88 17.55
N VAL A 862 -16.96 9.53 16.60
CA VAL A 862 -15.54 9.31 16.24
C VAL A 862 -14.66 10.57 16.19
N MET A 863 -15.25 11.78 16.19
CA MET A 863 -14.48 13.04 16.30
C MET A 863 -15.22 14.02 17.21
N ALA A 864 -14.48 14.91 17.87
CA ALA A 864 -15.03 15.88 18.81
C ALA A 864 -14.62 17.32 18.46
N ARG A 865 -15.51 18.28 18.67
CA ARG A 865 -15.19 19.71 18.75
C ARG A 865 -15.49 20.21 20.16
N VAL A 866 -14.52 20.87 20.78
CA VAL A 866 -14.62 21.30 22.19
C VAL A 866 -14.72 22.80 22.27
N THR A 867 -15.67 23.29 23.06
CA THR A 867 -15.81 24.70 23.39
C THR A 867 -15.92 24.87 24.89
N LEU A 868 -15.10 25.75 25.46
CA LEU A 868 -15.11 26.06 26.89
C LEU A 868 -15.28 27.57 27.09
N ASN A 869 -16.29 28.00 27.83
CA ASN A 869 -16.60 29.41 28.09
C ASN A 869 -16.71 30.27 26.80
N GLY A 870 -17.20 29.68 25.71
CA GLY A 870 -17.31 30.34 24.40
C GLY A 870 -16.05 30.30 23.54
N HIS A 871 -14.92 29.79 24.06
CA HIS A 871 -13.69 29.60 23.29
C HIS A 871 -13.71 28.26 22.56
N ASP A 872 -13.64 28.27 21.23
CA ASP A 872 -13.48 27.06 20.42
C ASP A 872 -12.03 26.58 20.48
N LEU A 873 -11.83 25.36 20.98
CA LEU A 873 -10.53 24.75 21.18
C LEU A 873 -10.16 23.78 20.05
N GLY A 874 -10.96 23.77 18.98
CA GLY A 874 -10.69 23.02 17.76
C GLY A 874 -11.29 21.62 17.73
N ILE A 875 -10.93 20.87 16.69
CA ILE A 875 -11.45 19.54 16.39
C ILE A 875 -10.39 18.49 16.71
N LEU A 876 -10.76 17.53 17.55
CA LEU A 876 -10.00 16.34 17.89
C LEU A 876 -10.45 15.19 16.99
N TRP A 877 -9.59 14.82 16.04
CA TRP A 877 -9.92 13.89 14.96
C TRP A 877 -9.26 12.51 15.10
N ARG A 878 -8.41 12.31 16.12
CA ARG A 878 -7.74 11.04 16.43
C ARG A 878 -7.41 10.94 17.93
N PRO A 879 -7.27 9.73 18.48
CA PRO A 879 -6.85 9.55 19.86
C PRO A 879 -5.36 9.88 20.08
N PRO A 880 -4.95 10.21 21.32
CA PRO A 880 -5.82 10.53 22.45
C PRO A 880 -6.62 11.83 22.21
N TYR A 881 -7.89 11.83 22.62
CA TYR A 881 -8.80 12.98 22.48
C TYR A 881 -8.62 13.95 23.65
N VAL A 882 -7.44 14.57 23.70
CA VAL A 882 -7.03 15.50 24.76
C VAL A 882 -6.88 16.89 24.19
N VAL A 883 -7.39 17.90 24.90
CA VAL A 883 -7.26 19.31 24.52
C VAL A 883 -6.74 20.13 25.70
N ASP A 884 -5.82 21.05 25.42
CA ASP A 884 -5.35 22.03 26.41
C ASP A 884 -6.45 23.08 26.63
N VAL A 885 -6.92 23.20 27.87
CA VAL A 885 -7.97 24.14 28.27
C VAL A 885 -7.43 25.26 29.15
N THR A 886 -6.11 25.33 29.36
CA THR A 886 -5.47 26.21 30.35
C THR A 886 -5.92 27.66 30.22
N ASP A 887 -5.93 28.17 28.99
CA ASP A 887 -6.16 29.60 28.72
C ASP A 887 -7.66 29.94 28.60
N ALA A 888 -8.53 28.92 28.51
CA ALA A 888 -9.99 29.08 28.39
C ALA A 888 -10.75 28.76 29.70
N ALA A 889 -10.13 27.99 30.60
CA ALA A 889 -10.70 27.63 31.88
C ALA A 889 -10.61 28.77 32.90
N ARG A 890 -11.52 28.79 33.86
CA ARG A 890 -11.50 29.72 35.01
C ARG A 890 -11.85 29.01 36.32
N PRO A 891 -11.45 29.56 37.47
CA PRO A 891 -11.91 29.08 38.78
C PRO A 891 -13.44 29.04 38.88
N GLY A 892 -13.98 28.01 39.52
CA GLY A 892 -15.43 27.83 39.68
C GLY A 892 -16.12 27.31 38.41
N GLU A 893 -17.26 27.88 38.05
CA GLU A 893 -18.12 27.35 36.98
C GLU A 893 -17.62 27.70 35.55
N ASN A 894 -17.57 26.66 34.72
CA ASN A 894 -17.19 26.72 33.32
C ASN A 894 -18.28 26.12 32.44
N ALA A 895 -18.69 26.82 31.39
CA ALA A 895 -19.65 26.30 30.41
C ALA A 895 -18.90 25.43 29.39
N LEU A 896 -19.12 24.12 29.42
CA LEU A 896 -18.49 23.15 28.52
C LEU A 896 -19.50 22.67 27.47
N THR A 897 -19.11 22.74 26.21
CA THR A 897 -19.79 22.09 25.09
C THR A 897 -18.83 21.14 24.37
N VAL A 898 -19.27 19.91 24.15
CA VAL A 898 -18.55 18.90 23.37
C VAL A 898 -19.49 18.42 22.27
N ALA A 899 -19.25 18.85 21.04
CA ALA A 899 -19.97 18.34 19.88
C ALA A 899 -19.27 17.09 19.35
N ILE A 900 -20.01 16.01 19.14
CA ILE A 900 -19.49 14.76 18.60
C ILE A 900 -20.14 14.48 17.25
N VAL A 901 -19.32 14.19 16.24
CA VAL A 901 -19.79 13.65 14.97
C VAL A 901 -19.54 12.14 14.93
N ASN A 902 -20.58 11.37 14.65
CA ASN A 902 -20.51 9.92 14.48
C ASN A 902 -20.59 9.55 12.99
N LEU A 903 -20.87 8.28 12.66
CA LEU A 903 -20.85 7.75 11.31
C LEU A 903 -22.27 7.43 10.78
N TRP A 904 -22.42 7.33 9.46
CA TRP A 904 -23.68 6.95 8.78
C TRP A 904 -24.29 5.58 9.09
N PRO A 905 -23.53 4.52 9.46
CA PRO A 905 -24.10 3.18 9.62
C PRO A 905 -25.31 3.09 10.54
N ASN A 906 -25.34 3.84 11.66
CA ASN A 906 -26.47 3.78 12.59
C ASN A 906 -27.79 4.21 11.92
N ARG A 907 -27.79 5.32 11.18
CA ARG A 907 -28.99 5.77 10.46
C ARG A 907 -29.32 4.89 9.25
N LEU A 908 -28.31 4.41 8.52
CA LEU A 908 -28.51 3.46 7.41
C LEU A 908 -29.16 2.16 7.89
N ILE A 909 -28.68 1.57 9.00
CA ILE A 909 -29.28 0.37 9.61
C ILE A 909 -30.69 0.68 10.12
N GLY A 910 -30.90 1.85 10.74
CA GLY A 910 -32.21 2.27 11.23
C GLY A 910 -33.27 2.38 10.14
N ASP A 911 -32.90 2.92 8.97
CA ASP A 911 -33.81 3.06 7.82
C ASP A 911 -34.21 1.72 7.20
N GLU A 912 -33.44 0.65 7.40
CA GLU A 912 -33.81 -0.70 6.96
C GLU A 912 -35.01 -1.28 7.72
N ASN A 913 -35.47 -0.62 8.79
CA ASN A 913 -36.73 -0.94 9.47
C ASN A 913 -37.95 -0.26 8.83
N LEU A 914 -37.74 0.66 7.88
CA LEU A 914 -38.80 1.33 7.13
C LEU A 914 -39.04 0.63 5.78
N PRO A 915 -40.24 0.77 5.17
CA PRO A 915 -40.51 0.21 3.85
C PRO A 915 -39.44 0.61 2.82
N GLU A 916 -39.05 -0.30 1.94
CA GLU A 916 -38.17 0.02 0.80
C GLU A 916 -38.95 0.87 -0.21
N ASP A 917 -38.33 1.95 -0.68
CA ASP A 917 -38.91 2.89 -1.66
C ASP A 917 -38.00 3.08 -2.88
N SER A 918 -36.97 2.24 -3.02
CA SER A 918 -36.10 2.13 -4.18
C SER A 918 -36.19 0.73 -4.78
N ASP A 919 -36.45 0.60 -6.08
CA ASP A 919 -36.48 -0.71 -6.74
C ASP A 919 -35.04 -1.25 -6.88
N ARG A 920 -34.73 -2.33 -6.14
CA ARG A 920 -33.38 -2.89 -6.01
C ARG A 920 -33.28 -4.34 -6.46
N ASN A 921 -32.10 -4.68 -6.96
CA ASN A 921 -31.66 -6.06 -7.13
C ASN A 921 -31.29 -6.69 -5.78
N GLY A 922 -31.22 -8.03 -5.73
CA GLY A 922 -30.84 -8.76 -4.51
C GLY A 922 -29.45 -8.40 -3.97
N ASN A 923 -28.55 -7.96 -4.84
CA ASN A 923 -27.20 -7.51 -4.48
C ASN A 923 -27.13 -6.05 -3.95
N GLY A 924 -28.27 -5.37 -3.81
CA GLY A 924 -28.35 -4.01 -3.27
C GLY A 924 -28.24 -2.87 -4.29
N THR A 925 -28.00 -3.18 -5.57
CA THR A 925 -27.98 -2.20 -6.66
C THR A 925 -29.37 -1.73 -7.04
N LEU A 926 -29.48 -0.49 -7.53
CA LEU A 926 -30.72 0.03 -8.12
C LEU A 926 -31.02 -0.67 -9.45
N LYS A 927 -32.28 -1.08 -9.66
CA LYS A 927 -32.79 -1.48 -10.99
C LYS A 927 -33.16 -0.28 -11.84
N SER A 928 -33.72 0.73 -11.18
CA SER A 928 -34.13 2.00 -11.78
C SER A 928 -33.92 3.12 -10.76
N TRP A 929 -33.84 4.36 -11.25
CA TRP A 929 -33.81 5.53 -10.38
C TRP A 929 -35.18 5.73 -9.72
N PRO A 930 -35.27 5.99 -8.41
CA PRO A 930 -36.54 6.28 -7.77
C PRO A 930 -37.14 7.60 -8.30
N GLU A 931 -38.39 7.58 -8.73
CA GLU A 931 -39.06 8.76 -9.31
C GLU A 931 -39.17 9.91 -8.31
N TRP A 932 -39.44 9.62 -7.03
CA TRP A 932 -39.48 10.64 -5.97
C TRP A 932 -38.14 11.37 -5.83
N LEU A 933 -37.02 10.67 -6.00
CA LEU A 933 -35.68 11.24 -5.92
C LEU A 933 -35.41 12.15 -7.13
N LEU A 934 -35.79 11.70 -8.34
CA LEU A 934 -35.65 12.50 -9.56
C LEU A 934 -36.52 13.75 -9.54
N ALA A 935 -37.70 13.68 -8.92
CA ALA A 935 -38.61 14.80 -8.73
C ALA A 935 -38.24 15.73 -7.55
N GLY A 936 -37.14 15.45 -6.84
CA GLY A 936 -36.71 16.25 -5.68
C GLY A 936 -37.63 16.15 -4.46
N GLN A 937 -38.49 15.14 -4.40
CA GLN A 937 -39.42 14.90 -3.30
C GLN A 937 -38.74 14.17 -2.14
N PRO A 938 -39.26 14.23 -0.90
CA PRO A 938 -38.78 13.38 0.19
C PRO A 938 -39.12 11.92 -0.06
N SER A 939 -38.47 11.02 0.70
CA SER A 939 -38.81 9.60 0.70
C SER A 939 -40.29 9.40 1.06
N PRO A 940 -41.09 8.71 0.23
CA PRO A 940 -42.48 8.40 0.56
C PRO A 940 -42.60 7.39 1.71
N ALA A 941 -41.55 6.63 2.01
CA ALA A 941 -41.48 5.71 3.14
C ALA A 941 -40.99 6.37 4.44
N GLY A 942 -40.67 7.67 4.42
CA GLY A 942 -40.14 8.39 5.57
C GLY A 942 -38.68 8.04 5.91
N ARG A 943 -37.92 7.46 4.98
CA ARG A 943 -36.49 7.20 5.15
C ARG A 943 -35.72 8.51 5.24
N PHE A 944 -34.74 8.57 6.14
CA PHE A 944 -33.88 9.74 6.32
C PHE A 944 -32.73 9.77 5.31
N THR A 945 -32.34 8.59 4.83
CA THR A 945 -31.17 8.40 3.97
C THR A 945 -31.57 7.94 2.58
N PHE A 946 -30.69 8.25 1.62
CA PHE A 946 -30.68 7.63 0.31
C PHE A 946 -29.28 7.14 0.00
N SER A 947 -29.16 5.92 -0.52
CA SER A 947 -27.90 5.33 -0.99
C SER A 947 -28.08 4.65 -2.34
N SER A 948 -27.23 4.93 -3.32
CA SER A 948 -27.30 4.24 -4.61
C SER A 948 -26.88 2.77 -4.53
N TRP A 949 -26.18 2.37 -3.46
CA TRP A 949 -25.82 0.99 -3.17
C TRP A 949 -26.19 0.63 -1.72
N ARG A 950 -26.97 -0.43 -1.53
CA ARG A 950 -27.36 -0.91 -0.19
C ARG A 950 -26.25 -1.76 0.42
N LEU A 951 -25.60 -1.24 1.45
CA LEU A 951 -24.46 -1.88 2.14
C LEU A 951 -24.80 -2.46 3.52
N TRP A 952 -25.94 -2.08 4.09
CA TRP A 952 -26.36 -2.43 5.45
C TRP A 952 -27.70 -3.15 5.43
N LYS A 953 -27.92 -3.99 6.45
CA LYS A 953 -29.17 -4.70 6.72
C LYS A 953 -29.71 -4.30 8.09
N LYS A 954 -31.02 -4.42 8.30
CA LYS A 954 -31.66 -4.19 9.61
C LYS A 954 -31.11 -5.05 10.76
N THR A 955 -30.45 -6.16 10.45
CA THR A 955 -29.86 -7.10 11.43
C THR A 955 -28.40 -6.82 11.73
N ASP A 956 -27.77 -5.88 11.04
CA ASP A 956 -26.37 -5.55 11.27
C ASP A 956 -26.22 -4.81 12.61
N LEU A 957 -25.08 -5.02 13.28
CA LEU A 957 -24.79 -4.38 14.56
C LEU A 957 -24.56 -2.88 14.39
N LEU A 958 -25.12 -2.10 15.32
CA LEU A 958 -24.90 -0.66 15.40
C LEU A 958 -23.50 -0.35 15.97
N PRO A 959 -22.63 0.37 15.25
CA PRO A 959 -21.38 0.84 15.84
C PRO A 959 -21.61 1.72 17.08
N PRO A 960 -20.67 1.71 18.05
CA PRO A 960 -20.63 2.68 19.14
C PRO A 960 -20.67 4.13 18.63
N SER A 961 -21.29 5.03 19.38
CA SER A 961 -21.55 6.39 18.92
C SER A 961 -21.62 7.39 20.07
N GLY A 962 -21.05 8.58 19.87
CA GLY A 962 -21.14 9.71 20.81
C GLY A 962 -19.92 9.84 21.72
N LEU A 963 -20.11 10.57 22.83
CA LEU A 963 -19.11 10.75 23.87
C LEU A 963 -19.29 9.65 24.93
N LEU A 964 -18.35 8.71 24.98
CA LEU A 964 -18.40 7.56 25.88
C LEU A 964 -17.60 7.80 27.16
N GLY A 965 -16.56 8.63 27.09
CA GLY A 965 -15.77 9.01 28.26
C GLY A 965 -14.82 7.91 28.75
N PRO A 966 -14.43 7.92 30.04
CA PRO A 966 -14.73 8.97 31.01
C PRO A 966 -14.06 10.29 30.63
N LEU A 967 -14.71 11.42 30.94
CA LEU A 967 -14.07 12.73 30.87
C LEU A 967 -13.23 12.98 32.13
N VAL A 968 -11.98 13.41 31.95
CA VAL A 968 -11.06 13.66 33.05
C VAL A 968 -10.34 15.00 32.85
N LEU A 969 -10.39 15.87 33.85
CA LEU A 969 -9.51 17.03 33.95
C LEU A 969 -8.17 16.61 34.56
N ARG A 970 -7.09 16.88 33.83
CA ARG A 970 -5.71 16.53 34.23
C ARG A 970 -4.89 17.80 34.41
N SER A 971 -4.14 17.87 35.50
CA SER A 971 -3.22 18.96 35.78
C SER A 971 -1.80 18.53 35.44
N SER A 972 -1.05 19.41 34.79
CA SER A 972 0.40 19.30 34.63
C SER A 972 1.07 20.63 34.91
N VAL A 973 2.40 20.68 34.84
CA VAL A 973 3.17 21.91 34.95
C VAL A 973 4.10 22.09 33.78
N ARG A 974 4.33 23.35 33.43
CA ARG A 974 5.36 23.79 32.51
C ARG A 974 6.27 24.75 33.25
N LEU A 975 7.49 24.30 33.56
CA LEU A 975 8.48 25.06 34.34
C LEU A 975 9.69 25.37 33.46
N THR A 976 10.03 26.65 33.35
CA THR A 976 11.28 27.08 32.72
C THR A 976 12.43 26.91 33.71
N ALA A 977 13.62 26.56 33.22
CA ALA A 977 14.83 26.47 34.03
C ALA A 977 15.08 27.81 34.75
N PRO A 978 15.44 27.76 36.05
CA PRO A 978 15.75 28.95 36.84
C PRO A 978 17.04 29.65 36.40
#